data_AF-A0A813GCW5-F1
#
_entry.id   AF-A0A813GCW5-F1
#
_cell.length_a   1.000
_cell.length_b   1.000
_cell.length_c   1.000
_cell.angle_alpha   90.00
_cell.angle_beta   90.00
_cell.angle_gamma   90.00
#
_symmetry.space_group_name_H-M   'P 1'
#
loop_
_entity.id
_entity.type
_entity.pdbx_description
1 polymer ?
#
loop_
_entity_poly.entity_id
_entity_poly.type
_entity_poly.pdbx_seq_one_letter_code
_entity_poly.pdbx_strand_id
1 'polypeptide(L)'
;MSTAALLTSLSQPSHVCDKEDLHRCNKLCEVSKAFLYIRAEKWLAARAGHVGLCIEHYCWDGSIKASLQRLRRQFFEALHLHHVASVGADEAHRLRLLLWDTYVECKSHQCHNSLKWAMGKYIQDKSTLRSACITMEPLRNGFDELEKNSRAWIRVHLAFEDWHVDCIEFVWSMLGFRGEWLDLLVKLQIRFVDDKLKVAAAFEIDGNTEQLVYMALLQVWKFAKFTDSRWATIGCTSRSLLSSTILGLESLVAHVLQNPASSSYYIKGFARYDQKVHELVAIISTSSFVADAVLELLFEDDRLPRNLEACDREICDEINYVFNIGSDVWKIVARACRMSEEAIRHASISSALVQGGLISSKLREARQLPWSLLQGDRQQNLDDLAKQTRPVDEVAGKIWELLQKEYDRGELEKGLDLLSEAGWCATTVEQGHVKASRIMQKHPEYTEDTMRSRAMVGSMSMLFAQDPDEKHMAGICRQTSRLEKYKPQYFTGRQLYVRRLKEASQSLQDSGRYLKIMKGHGKQWVAMSEDKRLQYEREAEEERDIKRAGISAKLFDLRQELIVRQDQVRHDKGTRDSQCLRLSACRLSDHEQLDFEQFYHSEKWTAKHVKELRDKAATATGHIDDHWKAALAAMDVSVAKVGVRPSWVGVMAHHRVFFSTCVLKMFTHPPFLVHHFAFVYASQNPLIVCLVKIQQLAGSASELHIEDWQDQDLKEWEHEFQVAVPSFHFSDELLFQTDFTIEVLPEMINMPRGRMASDSEFVSWKTILRELGQFGGADEPVAEQQPDHDDGAPAAHELPWLAHFWDHVLPLQATFPSSKKKKVGADSAQDSDSESEGQSIVDRESAIHEFYEKRLEMSLGEAEGDQFTWQLRGRSGTITNTGLAYDLAVKLCKFWCRKLNHMLGKWIEHGLADGFVLREAAEIIATGHVGAAKRVAQIRAVVPKLVPVPVGL
;
A
#
# COMPACT_ATOMS: atom_id res chain seq x y z
N MET A 1 -37.74 -4.48 17.86
CA MET A 1 -38.09 -5.26 16.64
C MET A 1 -36.91 -5.18 15.68
N SER A 2 -36.53 -6.28 15.05
CA SER A 2 -35.17 -6.51 14.52
C SER A 2 -34.84 -5.81 13.19
N THR A 3 -33.54 -5.60 12.99
CA THR A 3 -32.78 -5.05 11.84
C THR A 3 -33.18 -5.61 10.46
N ALA A 4 -33.96 -6.69 10.40
CA ALA A 4 -34.46 -7.29 9.17
C ALA A 4 -35.56 -6.46 8.46
N ALA A 5 -36.31 -5.61 9.19
CA ALA A 5 -37.38 -4.80 8.60
C ALA A 5 -36.88 -3.56 7.84
N LEU A 6 -35.61 -3.17 8.04
CA LEU A 6 -35.02 -1.95 7.47
C LEU A 6 -34.56 -2.10 6.00
N LEU A 7 -34.45 -3.34 5.50
CA LEU A 7 -33.90 -3.63 4.17
C LEU A 7 -34.97 -3.79 3.07
N THR A 8 -36.25 -3.87 3.43
CA THR A 8 -37.32 -4.22 2.48
C THR A 8 -38.04 -3.01 1.86
N SER A 9 -37.87 -1.79 2.39
CA SER A 9 -38.64 -0.61 1.93
C SER A 9 -37.95 0.23 0.84
N LEU A 10 -36.83 -0.21 0.26
CA LEU A 10 -36.06 0.56 -0.73
C LEU A 10 -36.12 0.01 -2.17
N SER A 11 -37.05 -0.90 -2.48
CA SER A 11 -37.20 -1.49 -3.81
C SER A 11 -38.36 -0.88 -4.60
N GLN A 12 -38.14 0.24 -5.28
CA GLN A 12 -38.90 0.59 -6.49
C GLN A 12 -37.97 1.24 -7.53
N PRO A 13 -37.90 0.72 -8.77
CA PRO A 13 -37.10 1.30 -9.84
C PRO A 13 -37.95 2.30 -10.65
N SER A 14 -37.39 3.47 -10.95
CA SER A 14 -37.91 4.32 -12.02
C SER A 14 -36.79 5.00 -12.81
N HIS A 15 -36.86 4.79 -14.13
CA HIS A 15 -36.19 5.45 -15.26
C HIS A 15 -34.72 5.13 -15.59
N VAL A 16 -34.56 4.65 -16.82
CA VAL A 16 -33.32 4.35 -17.55
C VAL A 16 -32.82 5.64 -18.21
N CYS A 17 -31.50 5.91 -18.13
CA CYS A 17 -30.84 7.04 -18.77
C CYS A 17 -29.84 6.55 -19.84
N ASP A 18 -29.62 7.38 -20.85
CA ASP A 18 -29.17 7.04 -22.20
C ASP A 18 -27.64 7.05 -22.41
N LYS A 19 -27.17 6.42 -23.51
CA LYS A 19 -25.76 6.10 -23.83
C LYS A 19 -24.95 7.27 -24.44
N GLU A 20 -24.54 8.26 -23.63
CA GLU A 20 -23.53 9.28 -24.02
C GLU A 20 -22.29 9.34 -23.08
N ASP A 21 -21.68 8.18 -22.80
CA ASP A 21 -20.65 8.07 -21.75
C ASP A 21 -19.17 8.07 -22.20
N LEU A 22 -18.84 8.19 -23.49
CA LEU A 22 -17.43 8.15 -23.93
C LEU A 22 -16.66 9.48 -23.71
N HIS A 23 -17.37 10.62 -23.62
CA HIS A 23 -16.75 11.94 -23.41
C HIS A 23 -16.58 12.30 -21.91
N ARG A 24 -16.98 11.41 -20.99
CA ARG A 24 -16.95 11.64 -19.53
C ARG A 24 -15.63 11.30 -18.83
N CYS A 25 -14.71 10.58 -19.47
CA CYS A 25 -13.41 10.23 -18.87
C CYS A 25 -12.50 11.44 -18.62
N ASN A 26 -12.50 12.45 -19.51
CA ASN A 26 -11.78 13.71 -19.25
C ASN A 26 -12.53 14.60 -18.24
N LYS A 27 -13.87 14.55 -18.22
CA LYS A 27 -14.68 15.25 -17.21
C LYS A 27 -14.50 14.68 -15.80
N LEU A 28 -14.22 13.40 -15.60
CA LEU A 28 -13.98 12.83 -14.26
C LEU A 28 -12.69 13.35 -13.59
N CYS A 29 -11.68 13.71 -14.37
CA CYS A 29 -10.47 14.39 -13.88
C CYS A 29 -10.78 15.84 -13.48
N GLU A 30 -11.54 16.57 -14.30
CA GLU A 30 -12.03 17.92 -13.97
C GLU A 30 -13.04 17.94 -12.80
N VAL A 31 -13.90 16.92 -12.68
CA VAL A 31 -14.83 16.74 -11.56
C VAL A 31 -14.05 16.41 -10.28
N SER A 32 -12.95 15.65 -10.35
CA SER A 32 -12.08 15.41 -9.19
C SER A 32 -11.33 16.69 -8.77
N LYS A 33 -10.88 17.50 -9.74
CA LYS A 33 -10.32 18.84 -9.47
C LYS A 33 -11.37 19.78 -8.86
N ALA A 34 -12.60 19.77 -9.37
CA ALA A 34 -13.72 20.53 -8.82
C ALA A 34 -14.11 20.03 -7.41
N PHE A 35 -14.14 18.71 -7.18
CA PHE A 35 -14.44 18.13 -5.86
C PHE A 35 -13.39 18.53 -4.80
N LEU A 36 -12.11 18.61 -5.20
CA LEU A 36 -11.02 19.12 -4.38
C LEU A 36 -11.14 20.63 -4.11
N TYR A 37 -11.60 21.40 -5.10
CA TYR A 37 -11.83 22.84 -5.00
C TYR A 37 -12.99 23.20 -4.06
N ILE A 38 -14.06 22.41 -4.04
CA ILE A 38 -15.34 22.86 -3.47
C ILE A 38 -15.56 22.40 -2.03
N ARG A 39 -15.09 21.21 -1.65
CA ARG A 39 -15.38 20.66 -0.31
C ARG A 39 -14.38 21.08 0.77
N ALA A 40 -13.15 21.41 0.40
CA ALA A 40 -12.15 21.89 1.34
C ALA A 40 -12.49 23.30 1.90
N GLU A 41 -13.22 24.11 1.13
CA GLU A 41 -13.43 25.52 1.43
C GLU A 41 -14.52 25.83 2.44
N LYS A 42 -15.44 24.90 2.70
CA LYS A 42 -16.47 25.06 3.77
C LYS A 42 -15.92 24.81 5.17
N TRP A 43 -14.67 24.35 5.28
CA TRP A 43 -14.12 23.79 6.52
C TRP A 43 -12.75 24.36 6.93
N LEU A 44 -12.23 25.37 6.23
CA LEU A 44 -11.08 26.12 6.74
C LEU A 44 -11.47 26.72 8.09
N ALA A 45 -10.77 26.33 9.16
CA ALA A 45 -11.06 26.78 10.51
C ALA A 45 -11.10 28.32 10.57
N ALA A 46 -10.18 28.98 9.86
CA ALA A 46 -10.12 30.44 9.74
C ALA A 46 -11.43 31.03 9.16
N ARG A 47 -12.04 30.37 8.18
CA ARG A 47 -13.34 30.79 7.60
C ARG A 47 -14.51 30.53 8.56
N ALA A 48 -14.38 29.56 9.46
CA ALA A 48 -15.33 29.33 10.55
C ALA A 48 -15.13 30.29 11.74
N GLY A 49 -14.27 31.31 11.61
CA GLY A 49 -13.99 32.31 12.66
C GLY A 49 -12.89 31.90 13.64
N HIS A 50 -12.11 30.86 13.36
CA HIS A 50 -10.99 30.47 14.21
C HIS A 50 -9.82 31.47 14.08
N VAL A 51 -9.44 32.09 15.19
CA VAL A 51 -8.39 33.11 15.25
C VAL A 51 -7.09 32.63 15.90
N GLY A 52 -7.06 31.38 16.36
CA GLY A 52 -5.88 30.72 16.92
C GLY A 52 -5.07 29.96 15.87
N LEU A 53 -4.00 29.29 16.34
CA LEU A 53 -3.13 28.46 15.52
C LEU A 53 -3.92 27.32 14.85
N CYS A 54 -3.79 27.21 13.53
CA CYS A 54 -4.50 26.24 12.71
C CYS A 54 -3.49 25.46 11.87
N ILE A 55 -3.62 24.13 11.85
CA ILE A 55 -2.75 23.25 11.06
C ILE A 55 -3.57 22.56 9.99
N GLU A 56 -3.16 22.75 8.74
CA GLU A 56 -3.65 21.99 7.60
C GLU A 56 -2.57 21.02 7.12
N HIS A 57 -2.81 19.73 7.31
CA HIS A 57 -1.91 18.69 6.89
C HIS A 57 -2.48 17.90 5.71
N TYR A 58 -1.66 17.75 4.66
CA TYR A 58 -2.05 17.06 3.43
C TYR A 58 -1.12 15.89 3.15
N CYS A 59 -1.67 14.67 3.20
CA CYS A 59 -0.97 13.44 2.82
C CYS A 59 -1.49 12.90 1.48
N TRP A 60 -0.62 12.79 0.47
CA TRP A 60 -1.00 12.34 -0.88
C TRP A 60 -0.11 11.23 -1.44
N ASP A 61 -0.54 10.64 -2.55
CA ASP A 61 0.34 9.80 -3.36
C ASP A 61 1.49 10.65 -3.94
N GLY A 62 2.72 10.12 -3.94
CA GLY A 62 3.87 10.84 -4.50
C GLY A 62 3.67 11.26 -5.96
N SER A 63 2.90 10.48 -6.75
CA SER A 63 2.64 10.80 -8.16
C SER A 63 1.74 12.01 -8.40
N ILE A 64 1.07 12.54 -7.36
CA ILE A 64 0.19 13.72 -7.46
C ILE A 64 0.53 14.82 -6.45
N LYS A 65 1.44 14.56 -5.48
CA LYS A 65 1.80 15.51 -4.42
C LYS A 65 2.17 16.88 -5.00
N ALA A 66 3.12 16.92 -5.94
CA ALA A 66 3.62 18.19 -6.48
C ALA A 66 2.52 19.05 -7.11
N SER A 67 1.65 18.44 -7.91
CA SER A 67 0.54 19.16 -8.56
C SER A 67 -0.50 19.65 -7.56
N LEU A 68 -0.86 18.82 -6.57
CA LEU A 68 -1.85 19.19 -5.55
C LEU A 68 -1.29 20.21 -4.55
N GLN A 69 0.00 20.11 -4.21
CA GLN A 69 0.69 21.05 -3.35
C GLN A 69 0.72 22.44 -3.98
N ARG A 70 1.09 22.53 -5.27
CA ARG A 70 1.05 23.79 -6.01
C ARG A 70 -0.35 24.41 -5.97
N LEU A 71 -1.37 23.62 -6.28
CA LEU A 71 -2.76 24.08 -6.27
C LEU A 71 -3.18 24.59 -4.89
N ARG A 72 -2.79 23.89 -3.82
CA ARG A 72 -3.08 24.30 -2.45
C ARG A 72 -2.37 25.58 -2.05
N ARG A 73 -1.10 25.76 -2.43
CA ARG A 73 -0.38 27.01 -2.20
C ARG A 73 -1.06 28.18 -2.90
N GLN A 74 -1.44 28.01 -4.17
CA GLN A 74 -2.19 29.03 -4.92
C GLN A 74 -3.49 29.40 -4.21
N PHE A 75 -4.18 28.39 -3.66
CA PHE A 75 -5.38 28.62 -2.88
C PHE A 75 -5.12 29.42 -1.58
N PHE A 76 -4.06 29.11 -0.83
CA PHE A 76 -3.70 29.86 0.38
C PHE A 76 -3.29 31.30 0.08
N GLU A 77 -2.59 31.56 -1.03
CA GLU A 77 -2.30 32.92 -1.47
C GLU A 77 -3.58 33.69 -1.78
N ALA A 78 -4.51 33.05 -2.49
CA ALA A 78 -5.81 33.63 -2.79
C ALA A 78 -6.61 33.93 -1.51
N LEU A 79 -6.56 33.04 -0.51
CA LEU A 79 -7.18 33.25 0.80
C LEU A 79 -6.54 34.43 1.54
N HIS A 80 -5.22 34.56 1.48
CA HIS A 80 -4.53 35.69 2.09
C HIS A 80 -4.97 37.02 1.47
N LEU A 81 -5.05 37.12 0.14
CA LEU A 81 -5.56 38.32 -0.54
C LEU A 81 -6.99 38.67 -0.12
N HIS A 82 -7.85 37.64 0.00
CA HIS A 82 -9.20 37.85 0.51
C HIS A 82 -9.22 38.38 1.96
N HIS A 83 -8.38 37.83 2.84
CA HIS A 83 -8.25 38.37 4.20
C HIS A 83 -7.72 39.82 4.20
N VAL A 84 -6.76 40.17 3.35
CA VAL A 84 -6.24 41.54 3.24
C VAL A 84 -7.38 42.51 2.92
N ALA A 85 -8.25 42.15 1.98
CA ALA A 85 -9.40 42.97 1.62
C ALA A 85 -10.49 43.00 2.71
N SER A 86 -10.70 41.89 3.44
CA SER A 86 -11.81 41.75 4.39
C SER A 86 -11.51 42.31 5.78
N VAL A 87 -10.29 42.09 6.29
CA VAL A 87 -9.91 42.43 7.67
C VAL A 87 -8.69 43.37 7.76
N GLY A 88 -8.13 43.76 6.61
CA GLY A 88 -6.94 44.60 6.53
C GLY A 88 -5.63 43.81 6.53
N ALA A 89 -4.55 44.45 6.04
CA ALA A 89 -3.27 43.79 5.78
C ALA A 89 -2.60 43.20 7.04
N ASP A 90 -2.60 43.93 8.15
CA ASP A 90 -1.92 43.50 9.38
C ASP A 90 -2.57 42.25 10.00
N GLU A 91 -3.90 42.25 10.10
CA GLU A 91 -4.64 41.11 10.64
C GLU A 91 -4.60 39.91 9.67
N ALA A 92 -4.68 40.16 8.36
CA ALA A 92 -4.51 39.11 7.36
C ALA A 92 -3.13 38.46 7.42
N HIS A 93 -2.08 39.24 7.69
CA HIS A 93 -0.73 38.73 7.91
C HIS A 93 -0.62 37.92 9.21
N ARG A 94 -1.21 38.40 10.31
CA ARG A 94 -1.28 37.64 11.57
C ARG A 94 -1.96 36.27 11.35
N LEU A 95 -3.11 36.26 10.68
CA LEU A 95 -3.83 35.02 10.35
C LEU A 95 -3.00 34.08 9.47
N ARG A 96 -2.21 34.63 8.53
CA ARG A 96 -1.29 33.85 7.69
C ARG A 96 -0.18 33.19 8.51
N LEU A 97 0.37 33.87 9.51
CA LEU A 97 1.41 33.31 10.40
C LEU A 97 0.86 32.18 11.28
N LEU A 98 -0.40 32.28 11.70
CA LEU A 98 -1.07 31.26 12.54
C LEU A 98 -1.59 30.06 11.75
N LEU A 99 -1.58 30.11 10.42
CA LEU A 99 -2.02 29.02 9.55
C LEU A 99 -0.80 28.23 9.02
N TRP A 100 -0.60 27.03 9.54
CA TRP A 100 0.50 26.15 9.17
C TRP A 100 0.04 25.09 8.19
N ASP A 101 0.48 25.19 6.94
CA ASP A 101 0.17 24.27 5.87
C ASP A 101 1.35 23.33 5.58
N THR A 102 1.11 22.02 5.67
CA THR A 102 2.15 21.00 5.42
C THR A 102 1.71 19.96 4.41
N TYR A 103 2.66 19.46 3.63
CA TYR A 103 2.38 18.54 2.51
C TYR A 103 3.37 17.39 2.50
N VAL A 104 2.88 16.15 2.64
CA VAL A 104 3.73 14.95 2.68
C VAL A 104 3.29 13.90 1.67
N GLU A 105 4.24 13.08 1.25
CA GLU A 105 3.93 11.85 0.51
C GLU A 105 3.52 10.76 1.49
N CYS A 106 2.53 9.94 1.11
CA CYS A 106 2.10 8.80 1.91
C CYS A 106 3.24 7.80 2.07
N LYS A 107 3.70 7.63 3.31
CA LYS A 107 4.89 6.81 3.59
C LYS A 107 4.62 5.32 3.47
N SER A 108 3.41 4.81 3.74
CA SER A 108 3.07 3.43 3.40
C SER A 108 3.23 3.12 1.90
N HIS A 109 2.91 4.06 0.99
CA HIS A 109 3.16 3.83 -0.43
C HIS A 109 4.65 3.79 -0.74
N GLN A 110 5.42 4.68 -0.13
CA GLN A 110 6.87 4.76 -0.34
C GLN A 110 7.57 3.50 0.18
N CYS A 111 7.24 3.04 1.39
CA CYS A 111 7.79 1.81 1.96
C CYS A 111 7.41 0.58 1.13
N HIS A 112 6.14 0.44 0.72
CA HIS A 112 5.73 -0.65 -0.17
C HIS A 112 6.43 -0.59 -1.54
N ASN A 113 6.61 0.61 -2.09
CA ASN A 113 7.29 0.78 -3.36
C ASN A 113 8.80 0.48 -3.25
N SER A 114 9.41 0.55 -2.06
CA SER A 114 10.83 0.20 -1.89
C SER A 114 11.15 -1.23 -2.29
N LEU A 115 10.31 -2.19 -1.87
CA LEU A 115 10.41 -3.58 -2.32
C LEU A 115 10.21 -3.70 -3.83
N LYS A 116 9.28 -2.92 -4.40
CA LYS A 116 9.07 -2.94 -5.86
C LYS A 116 10.27 -2.42 -6.65
N TRP A 117 10.91 -1.38 -6.13
CA TRP A 117 12.11 -0.79 -6.71
C TRP A 117 13.28 -1.77 -6.64
N ALA A 118 13.48 -2.42 -5.50
CA ALA A 118 14.47 -3.48 -5.34
C ALA A 118 14.23 -4.61 -6.35
N MET A 119 12.97 -4.98 -6.59
CA MET A 119 12.57 -6.00 -7.56
C MET A 119 12.35 -5.48 -8.99
N GLY A 120 12.89 -4.29 -9.32
CA GLY A 120 12.64 -3.61 -10.59
C GLY A 120 12.88 -4.48 -11.82
N LYS A 121 13.96 -5.28 -11.82
CA LYS A 121 14.29 -6.25 -12.89
C LYS A 121 13.14 -7.21 -13.21
N TYR A 122 12.40 -7.65 -12.20
CA TYR A 122 11.33 -8.64 -12.34
C TYR A 122 9.95 -8.00 -12.47
N ILE A 123 9.68 -6.91 -11.75
CA ILE A 123 8.37 -6.24 -11.75
C ILE A 123 8.14 -5.42 -13.02
N GLN A 124 9.20 -4.85 -13.61
CA GLN A 124 9.09 -4.14 -14.89
C GLN A 124 8.91 -5.12 -16.06
N ASP A 125 9.37 -6.37 -15.92
CA ASP A 125 9.01 -7.46 -16.82
C ASP A 125 7.55 -7.89 -16.59
N LYS A 126 6.65 -7.28 -17.36
CA LYS A 126 5.20 -7.56 -17.31
C LYS A 126 4.87 -9.04 -17.50
N SER A 127 5.70 -9.80 -18.21
CA SER A 127 5.51 -11.25 -18.38
C SER A 127 5.74 -11.96 -17.06
N THR A 128 6.87 -11.71 -16.42
CA THR A 128 7.25 -12.32 -15.13
C THR A 128 6.24 -11.98 -14.04
N LEU A 129 5.85 -10.71 -13.89
CA LEU A 129 4.86 -10.31 -12.88
C LEU A 129 3.49 -10.96 -13.13
N ARG A 130 3.06 -11.05 -14.39
CA ARG A 130 1.83 -11.74 -14.76
C ARG A 130 1.92 -13.24 -14.48
N SER A 131 3.05 -13.88 -14.76
CA SER A 131 3.29 -15.29 -14.46
C SER A 131 3.27 -15.56 -12.94
N ALA A 132 3.86 -14.68 -12.12
CA ALA A 132 3.77 -14.77 -10.66
C ALA A 132 2.31 -14.70 -10.17
N CYS A 133 1.53 -13.73 -10.67
CA CYS A 133 0.10 -13.62 -10.35
C CYS A 133 -0.69 -14.88 -10.79
N ILE A 134 -0.44 -15.37 -12.01
CA ILE A 134 -1.09 -16.56 -12.56
C ILE A 134 -0.59 -17.84 -11.89
N THR A 135 0.57 -17.87 -11.23
CA THR A 135 1.02 -19.04 -10.48
C THR A 135 0.22 -19.19 -9.19
N MET A 136 -0.02 -18.08 -8.49
CA MET A 136 -0.70 -18.07 -7.19
C MET A 136 -2.22 -18.28 -7.29
N GLU A 137 -2.87 -17.77 -8.33
CA GLU A 137 -4.33 -17.84 -8.47
C GLU A 137 -4.87 -19.28 -8.66
N PRO A 138 -4.25 -20.17 -9.46
CA PRO A 138 -4.49 -21.61 -9.54
C PRO A 138 -4.41 -22.35 -8.22
N LEU A 139 -3.38 -22.07 -7.41
CA LEU A 139 -3.18 -22.76 -6.13
C LEU A 139 -4.30 -22.43 -5.15
N ARG A 140 -4.84 -21.21 -5.23
CA ARG A 140 -5.97 -20.76 -4.41
C ARG A 140 -7.29 -21.35 -4.88
N ASN A 141 -7.56 -21.28 -6.18
CA ASN A 141 -8.84 -21.73 -6.74
C ASN A 141 -8.90 -23.26 -6.93
N GLY A 142 -7.74 -23.92 -7.01
CA GLY A 142 -7.59 -25.37 -7.10
C GLY A 142 -7.13 -26.02 -5.78
N PHE A 143 -7.24 -25.32 -4.65
CA PHE A 143 -6.79 -25.83 -3.35
C PHE A 143 -7.43 -27.18 -3.00
N ASP A 144 -8.73 -27.34 -3.27
CA ASP A 144 -9.45 -28.61 -3.05
C ASP A 144 -8.80 -29.79 -3.80
N GLU A 145 -8.20 -29.55 -4.97
CA GLU A 145 -7.52 -30.59 -5.75
C GLU A 145 -6.17 -30.96 -5.12
N LEU A 146 -5.44 -29.99 -4.57
CA LEU A 146 -4.22 -30.26 -3.80
C LEU A 146 -4.57 -31.08 -2.54
N GLU A 147 -5.61 -30.68 -1.82
CA GLU A 147 -6.07 -31.37 -0.62
C GLU A 147 -6.48 -32.82 -0.91
N LYS A 148 -7.33 -33.05 -1.92
CA LYS A 148 -7.82 -34.39 -2.32
C LYS A 148 -6.69 -35.36 -2.66
N ASN A 149 -5.65 -34.87 -3.33
CA ASN A 149 -4.56 -35.72 -3.83
C ASN A 149 -3.38 -35.83 -2.86
N SER A 150 -3.24 -34.90 -1.91
CA SER A 150 -2.11 -34.84 -0.99
C SER A 150 -1.82 -36.14 -0.25
N ARG A 151 -2.83 -36.83 0.30
CA ARG A 151 -2.62 -38.10 1.02
C ARG A 151 -2.07 -39.21 0.14
N ALA A 152 -2.59 -39.34 -1.08
CA ALA A 152 -2.10 -40.31 -2.05
C ALA A 152 -0.66 -40.01 -2.44
N TRP A 153 -0.35 -38.74 -2.69
CA TRP A 153 1.00 -38.27 -2.98
C TRP A 153 1.96 -38.49 -1.80
N ILE A 154 1.58 -38.16 -0.56
CA ILE A 154 2.38 -38.39 0.64
C ILE A 154 2.76 -39.88 0.73
N ARG A 155 1.82 -40.81 0.56
CA ARG A 155 2.12 -42.25 0.63
C ARG A 155 3.15 -42.73 -0.39
N VAL A 156 3.23 -42.07 -1.55
CA VAL A 156 4.18 -42.44 -2.62
C VAL A 156 5.56 -41.84 -2.36
N HIS A 157 5.61 -40.63 -1.82
CA HIS A 157 6.85 -39.86 -1.70
C HIS A 157 7.44 -39.83 -0.29
N LEU A 158 6.72 -40.22 0.76
CA LEU A 158 7.21 -40.21 2.14
C LEU A 158 8.43 -41.11 2.30
N ALA A 159 9.48 -40.55 2.91
CA ALA A 159 10.69 -41.26 3.31
C ALA A 159 11.15 -40.78 4.68
N PHE A 160 11.93 -41.60 5.37
CA PHE A 160 12.41 -41.33 6.72
C PHE A 160 13.93 -41.13 6.69
N GLU A 161 14.37 -39.92 7.00
CA GLU A 161 15.78 -39.52 7.01
C GLU A 161 15.94 -38.26 7.86
N ASP A 162 16.82 -38.33 8.87
CA ASP A 162 17.15 -37.19 9.70
C ASP A 162 17.80 -36.08 8.86
N TRP A 163 17.42 -34.84 9.16
CA TRP A 163 18.03 -33.66 8.56
C TRP A 163 19.16 -33.17 9.48
N HIS A 164 20.40 -33.52 9.13
CA HIS A 164 21.60 -33.13 9.90
C HIS A 164 22.01 -31.69 9.63
N VAL A 165 21.09 -30.73 9.81
CA VAL A 165 21.35 -29.30 9.65
C VAL A 165 20.75 -28.57 10.85
N ASP A 166 21.53 -27.72 11.51
CA ASP A 166 21.11 -27.05 12.74
C ASP A 166 20.20 -25.83 12.48
N CYS A 167 20.07 -25.38 11.23
CA CYS A 167 19.33 -24.18 10.86
C CYS A 167 17.84 -24.39 10.55
N ILE A 168 17.26 -25.57 10.81
CA ILE A 168 15.86 -25.91 10.45
C ILE A 168 14.87 -24.94 11.07
N GLU A 169 15.03 -24.60 12.36
CA GLU A 169 14.19 -23.63 13.05
C GLU A 169 14.26 -22.24 12.39
N PHE A 170 15.47 -21.81 12.04
CA PHE A 170 15.69 -20.53 11.37
C PHE A 170 15.05 -20.49 9.97
N VAL A 171 15.14 -21.57 9.19
CA VAL A 171 14.51 -21.64 7.86
C VAL A 171 13.00 -21.42 7.96
N TRP A 172 12.34 -22.14 8.86
CA TRP A 172 10.90 -22.03 9.02
C TRP A 172 10.48 -20.71 9.69
N SER A 173 11.27 -20.19 10.63
CA SER A 173 10.99 -18.86 11.19
C SER A 173 11.14 -17.76 10.14
N MET A 174 12.19 -17.79 9.32
CA MET A 174 12.39 -16.83 8.22
C MET A 174 11.21 -16.87 7.24
N LEU A 175 10.67 -18.06 6.95
CA LEU A 175 9.51 -18.24 6.08
C LEU A 175 8.15 -17.85 6.73
N GLY A 176 8.18 -17.34 7.96
CA GLY A 176 7.01 -16.76 8.64
C GLY A 176 6.23 -17.72 9.54
N PHE A 177 6.76 -18.90 9.84
CA PHE A 177 6.14 -19.83 10.79
C PHE A 177 6.52 -19.48 12.24
N ARG A 178 5.58 -19.61 13.17
CA ARG A 178 5.75 -19.28 14.60
C ARG A 178 4.93 -20.27 15.46
N GLY A 179 5.28 -20.38 16.74
CA GLY A 179 4.55 -21.17 17.73
C GLY A 179 4.46 -22.66 17.39
N GLU A 180 3.33 -23.29 17.70
CA GLU A 180 3.11 -24.74 17.55
C GLU A 180 3.40 -25.28 16.14
N TRP A 181 3.22 -24.45 15.11
CA TRP A 181 3.46 -24.84 13.72
C TRP A 181 4.94 -24.82 13.36
N LEU A 182 5.71 -23.89 13.94
CA LEU A 182 7.16 -23.90 13.85
C LEU A 182 7.72 -25.16 14.54
N ASP A 183 7.26 -25.42 15.77
CA ASP A 183 7.67 -26.60 16.54
C ASP A 183 7.39 -27.90 15.78
N LEU A 184 6.22 -28.00 15.13
CA LEU A 184 5.86 -29.16 14.32
C LEU A 184 6.77 -29.33 13.10
N LEU A 185 7.02 -28.26 12.34
CA LEU A 185 7.88 -28.31 11.14
C LEU A 185 9.32 -28.68 11.49
N VAL A 186 9.85 -28.12 12.58
CA VAL A 186 11.18 -28.41 13.10
C VAL A 186 11.26 -29.85 13.59
N LYS A 187 10.28 -30.29 14.39
CA LYS A 187 10.24 -31.66 14.92
C LYS A 187 10.16 -32.69 13.80
N LEU A 188 9.36 -32.44 12.76
CA LEU A 188 9.27 -33.34 11.61
C LEU A 188 10.54 -33.33 10.75
N GLN A 189 11.38 -32.30 10.82
CA GLN A 189 12.51 -32.10 9.90
C GLN A 189 12.10 -32.24 8.41
N ILE A 190 10.88 -31.79 8.12
CA ILE A 190 10.19 -32.08 6.85
C ILE A 190 10.84 -31.32 5.70
N ARG A 191 11.13 -32.01 4.59
CA ARG A 191 11.74 -31.42 3.38
C ARG A 191 11.47 -32.29 2.16
N PHE A 192 11.45 -31.70 0.96
CA PHE A 192 11.38 -32.46 -0.28
C PHE A 192 12.73 -32.47 -1.00
N VAL A 193 13.38 -33.65 -1.05
CA VAL A 193 14.72 -33.83 -1.62
C VAL A 193 14.76 -35.19 -2.33
N ASP A 194 15.41 -35.26 -3.50
CA ASP A 194 15.56 -36.49 -4.29
C ASP A 194 14.21 -37.17 -4.64
N ASP A 195 13.20 -36.36 -4.99
CA ASP A 195 11.83 -36.81 -5.26
C ASP A 195 11.15 -37.52 -4.07
N LYS A 196 11.63 -37.28 -2.85
CA LYS A 196 11.07 -37.82 -1.61
C LYS A 196 10.74 -36.71 -0.63
N LEU A 197 9.58 -36.83 0.02
CA LEU A 197 9.20 -36.03 1.17
C LEU A 197 9.82 -36.68 2.41
N LYS A 198 10.99 -36.20 2.81
CA LYS A 198 11.77 -36.73 3.92
C LYS A 198 11.27 -36.15 5.24
N VAL A 199 11.12 -37.00 6.25
CA VAL A 199 10.76 -36.68 7.64
C VAL A 199 11.78 -37.34 8.57
N ALA A 200 12.01 -36.78 9.76
CA ALA A 200 12.93 -37.35 10.74
C ALA A 200 12.68 -38.85 10.98
N ALA A 201 13.75 -39.63 11.11
CA ALA A 201 13.71 -41.08 11.22
C ALA A 201 12.90 -41.56 12.43
N ALA A 202 12.85 -40.76 13.50
CA ALA A 202 12.05 -41.03 14.68
C ALA A 202 10.54 -41.22 14.41
N PHE A 203 10.02 -40.71 13.27
CA PHE A 203 8.62 -40.82 12.89
C PHE A 203 8.28 -42.08 12.08
N GLU A 204 9.26 -42.94 11.78
CA GLU A 204 9.01 -44.19 11.02
C GLU A 204 8.07 -45.14 11.77
N ILE A 205 8.17 -45.17 13.10
CA ILE A 205 7.40 -46.06 13.97
C ILE A 205 6.07 -45.40 14.41
N ASP A 206 5.91 -44.09 14.19
CA ASP A 206 4.70 -43.36 14.58
C ASP A 206 3.57 -43.60 13.56
N GLY A 207 2.50 -44.27 14.02
CA GLY A 207 1.30 -44.54 13.21
C GLY A 207 0.52 -43.30 12.78
N ASN A 208 0.85 -42.11 13.30
CA ASN A 208 0.20 -40.84 12.98
C ASN A 208 1.03 -39.94 12.04
N THR A 209 2.19 -40.38 11.56
CA THR A 209 3.08 -39.53 10.75
C THR A 209 2.43 -38.97 9.50
N GLU A 210 1.70 -39.79 8.72
CA GLU A 210 1.00 -39.32 7.51
C GLU A 210 0.06 -38.15 7.83
N GLN A 211 -0.65 -38.23 8.96
CA GLN A 211 -1.59 -37.19 9.40
C GLN A 211 -0.87 -35.92 9.85
N LEU A 212 0.24 -36.04 10.59
CA LEU A 212 1.05 -34.90 11.02
C LEU A 212 1.66 -34.16 9.82
N VAL A 213 2.23 -34.91 8.87
CA VAL A 213 2.77 -34.38 7.61
C VAL A 213 1.67 -33.68 6.82
N TYR A 214 0.51 -34.32 6.66
CA TYR A 214 -0.63 -33.72 5.97
C TYR A 214 -1.08 -32.41 6.63
N MET A 215 -1.18 -32.36 7.97
CA MET A 215 -1.52 -31.14 8.69
C MET A 215 -0.48 -30.03 8.50
N ALA A 216 0.81 -30.37 8.54
CA ALA A 216 1.89 -29.42 8.31
C ALA A 216 1.84 -28.83 6.90
N LEU A 217 1.59 -29.67 5.88
CA LEU A 217 1.45 -29.23 4.50
C LEU A 217 0.25 -28.30 4.31
N LEU A 218 -0.93 -28.63 4.84
CA LEU A 218 -2.09 -27.75 4.78
C LEU A 218 -1.85 -26.38 5.45
N GLN A 219 -1.07 -26.37 6.53
CA GLN A 219 -0.69 -25.12 7.19
C GLN A 219 0.22 -24.26 6.31
N VAL A 220 1.19 -24.89 5.62
CA VAL A 220 2.13 -24.20 4.72
C VAL A 220 1.41 -23.66 3.48
N TRP A 221 0.44 -24.41 2.95
CA TRP A 221 -0.33 -24.10 1.74
C TRP A 221 -1.42 -23.02 1.93
N LYS A 222 -1.20 -22.06 2.82
CA LYS A 222 -2.08 -20.90 3.00
C LYS A 222 -1.81 -19.83 1.94
N PHE A 223 -2.17 -20.13 0.70
CA PHE A 223 -1.95 -19.23 -0.43
C PHE A 223 -2.84 -17.97 -0.34
N ALA A 224 -2.22 -16.83 -0.08
CA ALA A 224 -2.88 -15.53 -0.15
C ALA A 224 -2.85 -14.95 -1.58
N LYS A 225 -3.71 -13.95 -1.84
CA LYS A 225 -3.76 -13.30 -3.15
C LYS A 225 -2.48 -12.51 -3.38
N PHE A 226 -1.72 -12.90 -4.40
CA PHE A 226 -0.58 -12.12 -4.88
C PHE A 226 -1.07 -10.84 -5.55
N THR A 227 -0.66 -9.68 -5.03
CA THR A 227 -0.97 -8.40 -5.67
C THR A 227 0.10 -7.37 -5.37
N ASP A 228 0.55 -6.70 -6.43
CA ASP A 228 1.45 -5.56 -6.33
C ASP A 228 0.76 -4.32 -5.76
N SER A 229 -0.56 -4.30 -5.66
CA SER A 229 -1.35 -3.13 -5.24
C SER A 229 -1.64 -3.07 -3.73
N ARG A 230 -1.48 -4.17 -2.99
CA ARG A 230 -1.74 -4.21 -1.55
C ARG A 230 -0.44 -4.29 -0.76
N TRP A 231 -0.32 -3.45 0.25
CA TRP A 231 0.84 -3.37 1.13
C TRP A 231 1.09 -4.68 1.89
N ALA A 232 2.35 -5.00 2.16
CA ALA A 232 2.83 -6.15 2.95
C ALA A 232 2.36 -7.56 2.48
N THR A 233 1.64 -7.65 1.35
CA THR A 233 1.13 -8.95 0.87
C THR A 233 2.15 -9.73 0.05
N ILE A 234 3.06 -9.06 -0.64
CA ILE A 234 4.00 -9.71 -1.56
C ILE A 234 4.97 -10.61 -0.76
N GLY A 235 5.56 -10.08 0.32
CA GLY A 235 6.47 -10.82 1.20
C GLY A 235 5.84 -12.12 1.73
N CYS A 236 4.69 -12.02 2.41
CA CYS A 236 4.02 -13.19 2.98
C CYS A 236 3.56 -14.21 1.91
N THR A 237 3.06 -13.75 0.76
CA THR A 237 2.69 -14.67 -0.33
C THR A 237 3.89 -15.40 -0.92
N SER A 238 5.01 -14.70 -1.12
CA SER A 238 6.24 -15.30 -1.63
C SER A 238 6.80 -16.31 -0.63
N ARG A 239 6.82 -16.00 0.67
CA ARG A 239 7.28 -16.93 1.71
C ARG A 239 6.45 -18.22 1.74
N SER A 240 5.12 -18.12 1.64
CA SER A 240 4.24 -19.31 1.55
C SER A 240 4.52 -20.14 0.29
N LEU A 241 4.73 -19.50 -0.86
CA LEU A 241 5.05 -20.22 -2.10
C LEU A 241 6.43 -20.88 -2.01
N LEU A 242 7.47 -20.18 -1.54
CA LEU A 242 8.80 -20.75 -1.34
C LEU A 242 8.78 -21.93 -0.37
N SER A 243 8.06 -21.79 0.76
CA SER A 243 7.86 -22.87 1.73
C SER A 243 7.23 -24.09 1.07
N SER A 244 6.21 -23.87 0.25
CA SER A 244 5.52 -24.93 -0.48
C SER A 244 6.46 -25.61 -1.49
N THR A 245 7.32 -24.85 -2.16
CA THR A 245 8.35 -25.38 -3.07
C THR A 245 9.36 -26.25 -2.33
N ILE A 246 9.84 -25.83 -1.16
CA ILE A 246 10.73 -26.63 -0.29
C ILE A 246 10.07 -27.95 0.14
N LEU A 247 8.74 -27.96 0.25
CA LEU A 247 7.94 -29.15 0.59
C LEU A 247 7.40 -29.92 -0.62
N GLY A 248 7.90 -29.65 -1.83
CA GLY A 248 7.60 -30.47 -3.01
C GLY A 248 6.29 -30.12 -3.73
N LEU A 249 5.81 -28.88 -3.62
CA LEU A 249 4.59 -28.42 -4.29
C LEU A 249 4.59 -28.74 -5.81
N GLU A 250 5.73 -28.59 -6.48
CA GLU A 250 5.85 -28.92 -7.92
C GLU A 250 5.54 -30.40 -8.20
N SER A 251 6.06 -31.31 -7.37
CA SER A 251 5.80 -32.76 -7.48
C SER A 251 4.33 -33.08 -7.21
N LEU A 252 3.73 -32.45 -6.18
CA LEU A 252 2.30 -32.61 -5.90
C LEU A 252 1.42 -32.11 -7.06
N VAL A 253 1.74 -30.95 -7.64
CA VAL A 253 1.00 -30.42 -8.79
C VAL A 253 1.12 -31.36 -9.98
N ALA A 254 2.31 -31.91 -10.24
CA ALA A 254 2.50 -32.92 -11.29
C ALA A 254 1.64 -34.17 -11.04
N HIS A 255 1.58 -34.65 -9.79
CA HIS A 255 0.73 -35.77 -9.39
C HIS A 255 -0.76 -35.48 -9.63
N VAL A 256 -1.24 -34.28 -9.29
CA VAL A 256 -2.63 -33.85 -9.55
C VAL A 256 -2.93 -33.83 -11.05
N LEU A 257 -2.01 -33.30 -11.86
CA LEU A 257 -2.20 -33.22 -13.32
C LEU A 257 -2.16 -34.59 -14.02
N GLN A 258 -1.47 -35.57 -13.42
CA GLN A 258 -1.44 -36.95 -13.92
C GLN A 258 -2.70 -37.74 -13.52
N ASN A 259 -3.41 -37.32 -12.47
CA ASN A 259 -4.62 -38.00 -12.01
C ASN A 259 -5.84 -37.60 -12.88
N PRO A 260 -6.39 -38.51 -13.71
CA PRO A 260 -7.53 -38.19 -14.59
C PRO A 260 -8.83 -37.91 -13.82
N ALA A 261 -8.91 -38.30 -12.54
CA ALA A 261 -10.06 -38.00 -11.68
C ALA A 261 -10.02 -36.58 -11.10
N SER A 262 -8.89 -35.88 -11.21
CA SER A 262 -8.70 -34.54 -10.67
C SER A 262 -8.99 -33.46 -11.71
N SER A 263 -9.51 -32.33 -11.26
CA SER A 263 -9.78 -31.20 -12.14
C SER A 263 -8.49 -30.45 -12.47
N SER A 264 -8.09 -30.49 -13.74
CA SER A 264 -6.93 -29.72 -14.22
C SER A 264 -7.24 -28.24 -14.54
N TYR A 265 -8.50 -27.81 -14.40
CA TYR A 265 -8.98 -26.51 -14.89
C TYR A 265 -8.19 -25.33 -14.29
N TYR A 266 -8.08 -25.26 -12.97
CA TYR A 266 -7.32 -24.19 -12.30
C TYR A 266 -5.83 -24.52 -12.25
N ILE A 267 -5.46 -25.73 -11.81
CA ILE A 267 -4.08 -26.14 -11.50
C ILE A 267 -3.11 -26.01 -12.69
N LYS A 268 -3.59 -26.16 -13.94
CA LYS A 268 -2.76 -25.95 -15.15
C LYS A 268 -2.06 -24.58 -15.21
N GLY A 269 -2.60 -23.55 -14.56
CA GLY A 269 -1.96 -22.24 -14.52
C GLY A 269 -0.62 -22.23 -13.77
N PHE A 270 -0.38 -23.20 -12.88
CA PHE A 270 0.89 -23.36 -12.16
C PHE A 270 2.08 -23.65 -13.09
N ALA A 271 1.84 -24.09 -14.34
CA ALA A 271 2.89 -24.25 -15.35
C ALA A 271 3.63 -22.93 -15.69
N ARG A 272 3.13 -21.78 -15.21
CA ARG A 272 3.80 -20.48 -15.32
C ARG A 272 4.80 -20.19 -14.19
N TYR A 273 5.00 -21.12 -13.26
CA TYR A 273 6.03 -21.03 -12.24
C TYR A 273 7.40 -21.35 -12.86
N ASP A 274 7.87 -20.45 -13.73
CA ASP A 274 9.14 -20.57 -14.43
C ASP A 274 10.32 -20.10 -13.57
N GLN A 275 11.53 -20.25 -14.12
CA GLN A 275 12.77 -19.89 -13.42
C GLN A 275 12.78 -18.43 -12.90
N LYS A 276 12.26 -17.48 -13.69
CA LYS A 276 12.23 -16.07 -13.26
C LYS A 276 11.27 -15.86 -12.08
N VAL A 277 10.15 -16.59 -12.05
CA VAL A 277 9.22 -16.54 -10.92
C VAL A 277 9.82 -17.22 -9.68
N HIS A 278 10.58 -18.31 -9.83
CA HIS A 278 11.35 -18.91 -8.73
C HIS A 278 12.32 -17.91 -8.10
N GLU A 279 13.15 -17.25 -8.93
CA GLU A 279 14.09 -16.23 -8.47
C GLU A 279 13.38 -15.08 -7.75
N LEU A 280 12.34 -14.51 -8.37
CA LEU A 280 11.57 -13.41 -7.80
C LEU A 280 10.99 -13.77 -6.42
N VAL A 281 10.36 -14.94 -6.32
CA VAL A 281 9.73 -15.41 -5.08
C VAL A 281 10.78 -15.65 -4.00
N ALA A 282 11.93 -16.25 -4.34
CA ALA A 282 12.99 -16.52 -3.38
C ALA A 282 13.65 -15.25 -2.85
N ILE A 283 13.97 -14.30 -3.73
CA ILE A 283 14.57 -13.02 -3.34
C ILE A 283 13.61 -12.25 -2.43
N ILE A 284 12.33 -12.11 -2.82
CA ILE A 284 11.33 -11.43 -1.99
C ILE A 284 11.16 -12.13 -0.63
N SER A 285 11.13 -13.46 -0.61
CA SER A 285 10.94 -14.22 0.63
C SER A 285 12.05 -14.00 1.65
N THR A 286 13.25 -13.70 1.17
CA THR A 286 14.47 -13.55 1.99
C THR A 286 14.87 -12.10 2.21
N SER A 287 14.26 -11.11 1.52
CA SER A 287 14.64 -9.70 1.63
C SER A 287 13.51 -8.73 2.00
N SER A 288 12.23 -9.13 1.92
CA SER A 288 11.10 -8.21 2.12
C SER A 288 10.91 -7.70 3.56
N PHE A 289 11.64 -8.25 4.53
CA PHE A 289 11.51 -7.92 5.95
C PHE A 289 11.70 -6.42 6.23
N VAL A 290 12.67 -5.78 5.55
CA VAL A 290 12.95 -4.35 5.71
C VAL A 290 11.73 -3.47 5.42
N ALA A 291 11.04 -3.74 4.30
CA ALA A 291 9.84 -2.98 3.96
C ALA A 291 8.63 -3.40 4.81
N ASP A 292 8.48 -4.69 5.11
CA ASP A 292 7.37 -5.22 5.91
C ASP A 292 7.39 -4.64 7.35
N ALA A 293 8.55 -4.59 8.01
CA ALA A 293 8.69 -4.08 9.39
C ALA A 293 8.33 -2.58 9.52
N VAL A 294 8.86 -1.74 8.63
CA VAL A 294 8.53 -0.30 8.64
C VAL A 294 7.05 -0.08 8.29
N LEU A 295 6.48 -0.89 7.39
CA LEU A 295 5.04 -0.81 7.09
C LEU A 295 4.19 -1.18 8.30
N GLU A 296 4.58 -2.20 9.06
CA GLU A 296 3.90 -2.61 10.29
C GLU A 296 3.90 -1.48 11.32
N LEU A 297 5.06 -0.85 11.58
CA LEU A 297 5.15 0.34 12.44
C LEU A 297 4.21 1.47 11.98
N LEU A 298 4.19 1.77 10.68
CA LEU A 298 3.33 2.83 10.13
C LEU A 298 1.84 2.47 10.14
N PHE A 299 1.48 1.18 10.19
CA PHE A 299 0.08 0.76 10.33
C PHE A 299 -0.41 0.85 11.77
N GLU A 300 0.47 0.62 12.73
CA GLU A 300 0.19 0.86 14.14
C GLU A 300 0.12 2.36 14.42
N ASP A 301 1.15 3.10 14.02
CA ASP A 301 1.25 4.53 14.21
C ASP A 301 1.97 5.28 13.06
N ASP A 302 1.17 5.91 12.21
CA ASP A 302 1.61 6.73 11.08
C ASP A 302 2.12 8.14 11.41
N ARG A 303 2.25 8.52 12.69
CA ARG A 303 2.85 9.81 13.11
C ARG A 303 4.37 9.75 12.99
N LEU A 304 4.86 9.70 11.74
CA LEU A 304 6.27 9.45 11.44
C LEU A 304 7.25 10.30 12.26
N PRO A 305 7.06 11.62 12.50
CA PRO A 305 8.00 12.40 13.30
C PRO A 305 8.22 11.86 14.72
N ARG A 306 7.23 11.17 15.31
CA ARG A 306 7.34 10.54 16.63
C ARG A 306 7.99 9.16 16.59
N ASN A 307 7.87 8.47 15.45
CA ASN A 307 8.33 7.08 15.27
C ASN A 307 9.59 6.97 14.41
N LEU A 308 10.22 8.09 14.05
CA LEU A 308 11.32 8.12 13.09
C LEU A 308 12.50 7.25 13.53
N GLU A 309 12.91 7.35 14.80
CA GLU A 309 13.99 6.54 15.35
C GLU A 309 13.65 5.05 15.36
N ALA A 310 12.38 4.69 15.62
CA ALA A 310 11.93 3.30 15.57
C ALA A 310 12.03 2.78 14.14
N CYS A 311 11.59 3.55 13.14
CA CYS A 311 11.75 3.19 11.73
C CYS A 311 13.22 3.01 11.34
N ASP A 312 14.12 3.88 11.80
CA ASP A 312 15.55 3.77 11.52
C ASP A 312 16.17 2.50 12.13
N ARG A 313 15.80 2.17 13.37
CA ARG A 313 16.22 0.92 14.01
C ARG A 313 15.73 -0.30 13.25
N GLU A 314 14.44 -0.39 12.91
CA GLU A 314 13.89 -1.52 12.14
C GLU A 314 14.58 -1.67 10.78
N ILE A 315 14.90 -0.57 10.08
CA ILE A 315 15.64 -0.66 8.82
C ILE A 315 17.01 -1.31 9.03
N CYS A 316 17.75 -0.86 10.05
CA CYS A 316 19.07 -1.41 10.37
C CYS A 316 18.97 -2.88 10.82
N ASP A 317 18.04 -3.19 11.73
CA ASP A 317 17.87 -4.52 12.31
C ASP A 317 17.48 -5.54 11.24
N GLU A 318 16.57 -5.19 10.33
CA GLU A 318 16.15 -6.09 9.26
C GLU A 318 17.21 -6.26 8.16
N ILE A 319 18.01 -5.23 7.87
CA ILE A 319 19.18 -5.39 6.98
C ILE A 319 20.20 -6.33 7.64
N ASN A 320 20.49 -6.12 8.93
CA ASN A 320 21.40 -6.97 9.69
C ASN A 320 20.87 -8.40 9.79
N TYR A 321 19.57 -8.60 9.92
CA TYR A 321 18.94 -9.91 9.87
C TYR A 321 19.26 -10.62 8.55
N VAL A 322 19.07 -9.94 7.41
CA VAL A 322 19.39 -10.51 6.08
C VAL A 322 20.88 -10.79 5.91
N PHE A 323 21.76 -9.91 6.43
CA PHE A 323 23.21 -10.12 6.41
C PHE A 323 23.65 -11.38 7.18
N ASN A 324 22.94 -11.71 8.26
CA ASN A 324 23.29 -12.80 9.17
C ASN A 324 22.57 -14.12 8.86
N ILE A 325 21.85 -14.22 7.74
CA ILE A 325 21.34 -15.50 7.26
C ILE A 325 22.53 -16.44 6.97
N GLY A 326 22.57 -17.58 7.65
CA GLY A 326 23.66 -18.56 7.54
C GLY A 326 23.72 -19.28 6.18
N SER A 327 24.91 -19.77 5.81
CA SER A 327 25.15 -20.43 4.51
C SER A 327 24.21 -21.62 4.26
N ASP A 328 23.94 -22.45 5.26
CA ASP A 328 23.04 -23.60 5.11
C ASP A 328 21.61 -23.20 4.72
N VAL A 329 21.12 -22.06 5.22
CA VAL A 329 19.81 -21.52 4.84
C VAL A 329 19.84 -21.11 3.38
N TRP A 330 20.91 -20.44 2.94
CA TRP A 330 21.09 -20.09 1.53
C TRP A 330 21.18 -21.32 0.63
N LYS A 331 21.86 -22.40 1.03
CA LYS A 331 21.91 -23.67 0.30
C LYS A 331 20.51 -24.26 0.09
N ILE A 332 19.65 -24.20 1.11
CA ILE A 332 18.27 -24.69 1.04
C ILE A 332 17.44 -23.84 0.08
N VAL A 333 17.50 -22.51 0.21
CA VAL A 333 16.74 -21.59 -0.65
C VAL A 333 17.23 -21.68 -2.11
N ALA A 334 18.56 -21.69 -2.31
CA ALA A 334 19.21 -21.81 -3.61
C ALA A 334 18.75 -23.06 -4.36
N ARG A 335 18.64 -24.21 -3.67
CA ARG A 335 18.08 -25.45 -4.24
C ARG A 335 16.63 -25.28 -4.67
N ALA A 336 15.80 -24.65 -3.83
CA ALA A 336 14.38 -24.44 -4.12
C ALA A 336 14.13 -23.46 -5.28
N CYS A 337 15.02 -22.50 -5.50
CA CYS A 337 14.91 -21.52 -6.58
C CYS A 337 15.85 -21.76 -7.77
N ARG A 338 16.64 -22.84 -7.74
CA ARG A 338 17.59 -23.24 -8.79
C ARG A 338 18.61 -22.14 -9.12
N MET A 339 19.06 -21.43 -8.09
CA MET A 339 20.14 -20.44 -8.17
C MET A 339 21.41 -20.99 -7.49
N SER A 340 22.57 -20.37 -7.72
CA SER A 340 23.72 -20.58 -6.85
C SER A 340 23.50 -19.87 -5.50
N GLU A 341 24.13 -20.37 -4.45
CA GLU A 341 24.10 -19.77 -3.11
C GLU A 341 24.53 -18.29 -3.15
N GLU A 342 25.64 -18.02 -3.83
CA GLU A 342 26.19 -16.67 -4.00
C GLU A 342 25.21 -15.74 -4.71
N ALA A 343 24.54 -16.20 -5.77
CA ALA A 343 23.64 -15.37 -6.55
C ALA A 343 22.37 -14.99 -5.76
N ILE A 344 21.76 -15.95 -5.05
CA ILE A 344 20.57 -15.65 -4.23
C ILE A 344 20.95 -14.76 -3.04
N ARG A 345 22.07 -15.05 -2.35
CA ARG A 345 22.57 -14.22 -1.25
C ARG A 345 22.84 -12.79 -1.72
N HIS A 346 23.59 -12.64 -2.82
CA HIS A 346 23.88 -11.32 -3.37
C HIS A 346 22.61 -10.56 -3.74
N ALA A 347 21.67 -11.20 -4.44
CA ALA A 347 20.41 -10.55 -4.83
C ALA A 347 19.55 -10.14 -3.62
N SER A 348 19.47 -10.97 -2.59
CA SER A 348 18.68 -10.69 -1.38
C SER A 348 19.29 -9.59 -0.52
N ILE A 349 20.62 -9.59 -0.35
CA ILE A 349 21.35 -8.52 0.36
C ILE A 349 21.23 -7.19 -0.37
N SER A 350 21.48 -7.18 -1.69
CA SER A 350 21.31 -5.97 -2.51
C SER A 350 19.87 -5.46 -2.45
N SER A 351 18.87 -6.36 -2.46
CA SER A 351 17.47 -6.00 -2.30
C SER A 351 17.17 -5.36 -0.94
N ALA A 352 17.74 -5.88 0.16
CA ALA A 352 17.56 -5.31 1.50
C ALA A 352 18.17 -3.90 1.59
N LEU A 353 19.38 -3.71 1.04
CA LEU A 353 20.04 -2.40 0.96
C LEU A 353 19.23 -1.40 0.13
N VAL A 354 18.69 -1.80 -1.03
CA VAL A 354 17.85 -0.91 -1.86
C VAL A 354 16.57 -0.51 -1.13
N GLN A 355 15.93 -1.45 -0.42
CA GLN A 355 14.76 -1.13 0.40
C GLN A 355 15.10 -0.11 1.48
N GLY A 356 16.13 -0.39 2.29
CA GLY A 356 16.57 0.51 3.37
C GLY A 356 16.97 1.89 2.87
N GLY A 357 17.73 1.96 1.77
CA GLY A 357 18.14 3.23 1.15
C GLY A 357 16.95 4.03 0.65
N LEU A 358 16.00 3.39 -0.05
CA LEU A 358 14.84 4.10 -0.58
C LEU A 358 13.92 4.57 0.56
N ILE A 359 13.66 3.73 1.56
CA ILE A 359 12.88 4.11 2.73
C ILE A 359 13.57 5.30 3.42
N SER A 360 14.86 5.17 3.75
CA SER A 360 15.65 6.24 4.39
C SER A 360 15.57 7.56 3.64
N SER A 361 15.68 7.53 2.30
CA SER A 361 15.53 8.70 1.43
C SER A 361 14.18 9.40 1.61
N LYS A 362 13.12 8.59 1.73
CA LYS A 362 11.73 9.06 1.87
C LYS A 362 11.38 9.50 3.27
N LEU A 363 12.14 9.07 4.29
CA LEU A 363 12.01 9.54 5.67
C LEU A 363 12.76 10.86 5.91
N ARG A 364 13.68 11.28 5.03
CA ARG A 364 14.47 12.54 5.18
C ARG A 364 13.63 13.79 5.39
N GLU A 365 12.45 13.86 4.77
CA GLU A 365 11.50 14.98 4.94
C GLU A 365 11.12 15.18 6.42
N ALA A 366 11.05 14.11 7.22
CA ALA A 366 10.77 14.21 8.66
C ALA A 366 11.95 14.76 9.48
N ARG A 367 13.17 14.79 8.91
CA ARG A 367 14.40 15.35 9.50
C ARG A 367 14.66 16.80 9.10
N GLN A 368 13.77 17.38 8.31
CA GLN A 368 13.88 18.76 7.82
C GLN A 368 12.82 19.63 8.48
N LEU A 369 13.02 20.94 8.45
CA LEU A 369 12.01 21.90 8.88
C LEU A 369 10.69 21.71 8.08
N PRO A 370 9.52 21.86 8.73
CA PRO A 370 9.33 22.20 10.15
C PRO A 370 9.41 20.98 11.08
N TRP A 371 9.45 19.76 10.55
CA TRP A 371 9.34 18.52 11.30
C TRP A 371 10.50 18.23 12.24
N SER A 372 11.71 18.72 11.91
CA SER A 372 12.87 18.61 12.79
C SER A 372 12.66 19.32 14.13
N LEU A 373 11.77 20.33 14.20
CA LEU A 373 11.41 20.98 15.47
C LEU A 373 10.70 20.04 16.45
N LEU A 374 10.14 18.93 15.95
CA LEU A 374 9.43 17.95 16.75
C LEU A 374 10.34 16.88 17.37
N GLN A 375 11.61 16.86 16.97
CA GLN A 375 12.60 15.86 17.41
C GLN A 375 13.37 16.37 18.63
N GLY A 376 13.62 15.51 19.61
CA GLY A 376 14.34 15.92 20.83
C GLY A 376 13.57 16.96 21.66
N ASP A 377 14.29 17.95 22.19
CA ASP A 377 13.73 19.01 23.04
C ASP A 377 13.15 20.14 22.18
N ARG A 378 11.81 20.24 22.16
CA ARG A 378 11.06 21.25 21.40
C ARG A 378 11.35 22.67 21.83
N GLN A 379 11.57 22.90 23.12
CA GLN A 379 11.81 24.24 23.65
C GLN A 379 13.19 24.73 23.22
N GLN A 380 14.19 23.85 23.31
CA GLN A 380 15.52 24.12 22.78
C GLN A 380 15.49 24.34 21.26
N ASN A 381 14.70 23.55 20.51
CA ASN A 381 14.55 23.75 19.07
C ASN A 381 13.96 25.11 18.71
N LEU A 382 12.96 25.60 19.46
CA LEU A 382 12.40 26.93 19.26
C LEU A 382 13.42 28.03 19.60
N ASP A 383 14.22 27.84 20.65
CA ASP A 383 15.31 28.76 20.98
C ASP A 383 16.38 28.84 19.90
N ASP A 384 16.75 27.69 19.34
CA ASP A 384 17.75 27.64 18.28
C ASP A 384 17.19 28.17 16.96
N LEU A 385 15.91 27.94 16.68
CA LEU A 385 15.22 28.57 15.56
C LEU A 385 15.21 30.10 15.70
N ALA A 386 14.88 30.63 16.87
CA ALA A 386 14.81 32.08 17.11
C ALA A 386 16.15 32.80 16.86
N LYS A 387 17.28 32.11 17.08
CA LYS A 387 18.64 32.64 16.87
C LYS A 387 19.10 32.60 15.42
N GLN A 388 18.46 31.78 14.58
CA GLN A 388 18.84 31.62 13.18
C GLN A 388 18.25 32.75 12.31
N THR A 389 18.77 32.89 11.08
CA THR A 389 18.10 33.68 10.04
C THR A 389 16.79 33.01 9.65
N ARG A 390 15.82 33.79 9.15
CA ARG A 390 14.52 33.27 8.69
C ARG A 390 14.71 32.03 7.78
N PRO A 391 14.17 30.86 8.15
CA PRO A 391 14.25 29.66 7.34
C PRO A 391 13.61 29.81 5.96
N VAL A 392 14.10 29.01 5.00
CA VAL A 392 13.51 28.89 3.66
C VAL A 392 12.19 28.11 3.69
N ASP A 393 12.03 27.20 4.64
CA ASP A 393 10.77 26.49 4.85
C ASP A 393 9.69 27.47 5.33
N GLU A 394 8.51 27.43 4.71
CA GLU A 394 7.44 28.41 4.93
C GLU A 394 6.87 28.30 6.35
N VAL A 395 6.62 27.10 6.86
CA VAL A 395 6.02 26.90 8.18
C VAL A 395 7.02 27.26 9.27
N ALA A 396 8.27 26.79 9.16
CA ALA A 396 9.32 27.20 10.09
C ALA A 396 9.60 28.71 10.00
N GLY A 397 9.48 29.31 8.81
CA GLY A 397 9.55 30.76 8.61
C GLY A 397 8.43 31.52 9.33
N LYS A 398 7.20 31.00 9.30
CA LYS A 398 6.05 31.54 10.06
C LYS A 398 6.29 31.44 11.56
N ILE A 399 6.75 30.29 12.05
CA ILE A 399 7.09 30.07 13.47
C ILE A 399 8.19 31.04 13.90
N TRP A 400 9.25 31.15 13.09
CA TRP A 400 10.35 32.07 13.32
C TRP A 400 9.85 33.52 13.44
N GLU A 401 8.99 33.97 12.53
CA GLU A 401 8.46 35.33 12.55
C GLU A 401 7.57 35.59 13.78
N LEU A 402 6.77 34.61 14.20
CA LEU A 402 6.00 34.68 15.44
C LEU A 402 6.93 34.81 16.66
N LEU A 403 8.05 34.09 16.69
CA LEU A 403 9.07 34.22 17.74
C LEU A 403 9.71 35.62 17.76
N GLN A 404 10.04 36.19 16.59
CA GLN A 404 10.58 37.56 16.50
C GLN A 404 9.56 38.63 16.94
N LYS A 405 8.26 38.34 16.84
CA LYS A 405 7.16 39.21 17.29
C LYS A 405 6.74 38.95 18.75
N GLU A 406 7.53 38.18 19.51
CA GLU A 406 7.24 37.83 20.91
C GLU A 406 5.86 37.18 21.11
N TYR A 407 5.39 36.40 20.12
CA TYR A 407 4.18 35.60 20.26
C TYR A 407 4.35 34.56 21.39
N ASP A 408 3.24 34.18 22.03
CA ASP A 408 3.30 33.28 23.18
C ASP A 408 3.95 31.94 22.81
N ARG A 409 5.05 31.63 23.49
CA ARG A 409 5.82 30.40 23.30
C ARG A 409 5.02 29.18 23.69
N GLY A 410 4.18 29.28 24.73
CA GLY A 410 3.30 28.19 25.15
C GLY A 410 2.33 27.79 24.04
N GLU A 411 1.77 28.75 23.31
CA GLU A 411 0.93 28.47 22.14
C GLU A 411 1.70 27.87 20.96
N LEU A 412 2.96 28.27 20.72
CA LEU A 412 3.80 27.65 19.69
C LEU A 412 4.14 26.19 20.03
N GLU A 413 4.44 25.89 21.29
CA GLU A 413 4.67 24.53 21.77
C GLU A 413 3.42 23.66 21.57
N LYS A 414 2.24 24.15 21.94
CA LYS A 414 0.96 23.47 21.66
C LYS A 414 0.73 23.28 20.16
N GLY A 415 1.13 24.25 19.33
CA GLY A 415 1.11 24.12 17.88
C GLY A 415 2.01 22.98 17.38
N LEU A 416 3.24 22.88 17.91
CA LEU A 416 4.14 21.78 17.59
C LEU A 416 3.59 20.42 18.07
N ASP A 417 2.95 20.39 19.24
CA ASP A 417 2.26 19.21 19.75
C ASP A 417 1.16 18.77 18.77
N LEU A 418 0.34 19.71 18.31
CA LEU A 418 -0.70 19.46 17.32
C LEU A 418 -0.12 18.99 15.98
N LEU A 419 0.98 19.60 15.52
CA LEU A 419 1.67 19.22 14.30
C LEU A 419 2.20 17.78 14.38
N SER A 420 2.68 17.37 15.55
CA SER A 420 3.21 16.02 15.78
C SER A 420 2.13 14.93 15.79
N GLU A 421 0.85 15.29 15.83
CA GLU A 421 -0.27 14.36 15.68
C GLU A 421 -0.66 14.10 14.21
N ALA A 422 -0.07 14.83 13.26
CA ALA A 422 -0.34 14.69 11.84
C ALA A 422 0.06 13.28 11.31
N GLY A 423 -0.89 12.61 10.65
CA GLY A 423 -0.67 11.27 10.08
C GLY A 423 -0.01 11.30 8.70
N TRP A 424 1.04 10.51 8.51
CA TRP A 424 1.81 10.48 7.26
C TRP A 424 1.38 9.33 6.32
N CYS A 425 0.27 8.65 6.62
CA CYS A 425 -0.25 7.57 5.80
C CYS A 425 -1.72 7.77 5.38
N ALA A 426 -2.03 7.37 4.15
CA ALA A 426 -3.38 7.45 3.60
C ALA A 426 -4.27 6.25 4.00
N THR A 427 -3.80 5.42 4.95
CA THR A 427 -4.42 4.15 5.35
C THR A 427 -5.88 4.31 5.73
N THR A 428 -6.21 5.34 6.51
CA THR A 428 -7.58 5.63 6.97
C THR A 428 -8.55 5.85 5.80
N VAL A 429 -8.09 6.55 4.75
CA VAL A 429 -8.87 6.79 3.53
C VAL A 429 -8.99 5.52 2.69
N GLU A 430 -7.90 4.77 2.55
CA GLU A 430 -7.90 3.52 1.78
C GLU A 430 -8.81 2.45 2.38
N GLN A 431 -8.85 2.34 3.71
CA GLN A 431 -9.80 1.48 4.41
C GLN A 431 -11.26 1.89 4.12
N GLY A 432 -11.54 3.20 4.03
CA GLY A 432 -12.82 3.72 3.55
C GLY A 432 -13.15 3.25 2.13
N HIS A 433 -12.17 3.29 1.21
CA HIS A 433 -12.35 2.83 -0.18
C HIS A 433 -12.61 1.33 -0.31
N VAL A 434 -12.02 0.51 0.57
CA VAL A 434 -12.24 -0.95 0.56
C VAL A 434 -13.72 -1.27 0.72
N LYS A 435 -14.45 -0.52 1.57
CA LYS A 435 -15.90 -0.72 1.75
C LYS A 435 -16.67 -0.40 0.48
N ALA A 436 -16.40 0.75 -0.15
CA ALA A 436 -17.02 1.13 -1.42
C ALA A 436 -16.75 0.09 -2.52
N SER A 437 -15.49 -0.34 -2.67
CA SER A 437 -15.13 -1.34 -3.69
C SER A 437 -15.81 -2.70 -3.45
N ARG A 438 -15.96 -3.13 -2.19
CA ARG A 438 -16.65 -4.39 -1.87
C ARG A 438 -18.14 -4.32 -2.15
N ILE A 439 -18.77 -3.17 -1.85
CA ILE A 439 -20.19 -2.94 -2.17
C ILE A 439 -20.38 -3.02 -3.68
N MET A 440 -19.56 -2.32 -4.47
CA MET A 440 -19.63 -2.33 -5.93
C MET A 440 -19.47 -3.74 -6.53
N GLN A 441 -18.57 -4.55 -5.98
CA GLN A 441 -18.35 -5.92 -6.43
C GLN A 441 -19.53 -6.84 -6.17
N LYS A 442 -20.24 -6.65 -5.05
CA LYS A 442 -21.38 -7.50 -4.65
C LYS A 442 -22.71 -7.00 -5.18
N HIS A 443 -22.79 -5.71 -5.50
CA HIS A 443 -24.02 -5.03 -5.91
C HIS A 443 -23.75 -4.18 -7.15
N PRO A 444 -23.52 -4.80 -8.32
CA PRO A 444 -23.20 -4.09 -9.56
C PRO A 444 -24.34 -3.19 -10.04
N GLU A 445 -25.57 -3.44 -9.58
CA GLU A 445 -26.78 -2.68 -9.94
C GLU A 445 -26.98 -1.41 -9.08
N TYR A 446 -26.13 -1.14 -8.09
CA TYR A 446 -26.25 0.06 -7.29
C TYR A 446 -25.97 1.31 -8.13
N THR A 447 -26.92 2.24 -8.11
CA THR A 447 -26.76 3.58 -8.68
C THR A 447 -25.66 4.34 -7.94
N GLU A 448 -25.13 5.38 -8.59
CA GLU A 448 -24.09 6.22 -8.01
C GLU A 448 -24.49 6.78 -6.64
N ASP A 449 -25.72 7.25 -6.49
CA ASP A 449 -26.22 7.79 -5.21
C ASP A 449 -26.26 6.75 -4.10
N THR A 450 -26.68 5.52 -4.42
CA THR A 450 -26.70 4.40 -3.48
C THR A 450 -25.28 4.03 -3.06
N MET A 451 -24.35 4.01 -4.02
CA MET A 451 -22.94 3.75 -3.80
C MET A 451 -22.30 4.81 -2.90
N ARG A 452 -22.47 6.10 -3.22
CA ARG A 452 -21.94 7.22 -2.43
C ARG A 452 -22.48 7.19 -1.00
N SER A 453 -23.79 7.00 -0.83
CA SER A 453 -24.44 6.97 0.48
C SER A 453 -23.92 5.80 1.34
N ARG A 454 -23.86 4.58 0.79
CA ARG A 454 -23.38 3.40 1.52
C ARG A 454 -21.87 3.44 1.77
N ALA A 455 -21.09 4.02 0.85
CA ALA A 455 -19.67 4.25 1.05
C ALA A 455 -19.43 5.22 2.21
N MET A 456 -20.18 6.33 2.27
CA MET A 456 -20.09 7.32 3.35
C MET A 456 -20.45 6.72 4.71
N VAL A 457 -21.59 6.00 4.79
CA VAL A 457 -21.95 5.28 6.03
C VAL A 457 -20.88 4.25 6.39
N GLY A 458 -20.32 3.57 5.38
CA GLY A 458 -19.20 2.66 5.54
C GLY A 458 -17.97 3.36 6.13
N SER A 459 -17.55 4.52 5.62
CA SER A 459 -16.39 5.25 6.15
C SER A 459 -16.64 5.79 7.56
N MET A 460 -17.89 6.20 7.86
CA MET A 460 -18.28 6.67 9.20
C MET A 460 -18.47 5.54 10.21
N SER A 461 -18.49 4.27 9.80
CA SER A 461 -18.82 3.17 10.72
C SER A 461 -17.84 3.06 11.90
N MET A 462 -16.65 3.65 11.81
CA MET A 462 -15.69 3.72 12.92
C MET A 462 -16.23 4.58 14.07
N LEU A 463 -16.98 5.65 13.78
CA LEU A 463 -17.59 6.52 14.77
C LEU A 463 -18.61 5.79 15.67
N PHE A 464 -19.24 4.76 15.11
CA PHE A 464 -20.25 3.92 15.78
C PHE A 464 -19.69 2.58 16.28
N ALA A 465 -18.42 2.28 16.01
CA ALA A 465 -17.81 1.01 16.39
C ALA A 465 -17.47 1.02 17.89
N GLN A 466 -17.72 -0.10 18.57
CA GLN A 466 -17.19 -0.29 19.93
C GLN A 466 -15.66 -0.17 19.91
N ASP A 467 -15.09 0.41 20.96
CA ASP A 467 -13.64 0.48 21.13
C ASP A 467 -13.05 -0.95 21.04
N PRO A 468 -12.02 -1.19 20.20
CA PRO A 468 -11.41 -2.50 20.05
C PRO A 468 -10.97 -3.12 21.37
N ASP A 469 -10.47 -2.31 22.29
CA ASP A 469 -10.02 -2.77 23.61
C ASP A 469 -11.20 -3.17 24.47
N GLU A 470 -12.28 -2.39 24.43
CA GLU A 470 -13.53 -2.75 25.13
C GLU A 470 -14.14 -4.03 24.57
N LYS A 471 -14.08 -4.22 23.24
CA LYS A 471 -14.54 -5.45 22.59
C LYS A 471 -13.67 -6.65 22.97
N HIS A 472 -12.35 -6.49 23.06
CA HIS A 472 -11.41 -7.54 23.47
C HIS A 472 -11.59 -7.91 24.94
N MET A 473 -11.65 -6.92 25.84
CA MET A 473 -11.96 -7.13 27.26
C MET A 473 -13.31 -7.84 27.44
N ALA A 474 -14.35 -7.44 26.69
CA ALA A 474 -15.64 -8.14 26.68
C ALA A 474 -15.54 -9.56 26.11
N GLY A 475 -14.59 -9.82 25.20
CA GLY A 475 -14.22 -11.14 24.72
C GLY A 475 -13.64 -12.02 25.84
N ILE A 476 -12.62 -11.52 26.55
CA ILE A 476 -11.98 -12.19 27.68
C ILE A 476 -12.99 -12.46 28.79
N CYS A 477 -13.83 -11.48 29.15
CA CYS A 477 -14.89 -11.65 30.15
C CYS A 477 -15.88 -12.76 29.75
N ARG A 478 -16.24 -12.84 28.46
CA ARG A 478 -17.09 -13.93 27.94
C ARG A 478 -16.40 -15.28 27.98
N GLN A 479 -15.10 -15.36 27.69
CA GLN A 479 -14.33 -16.60 27.79
C GLN A 479 -14.20 -17.08 29.24
N THR A 480 -13.88 -16.17 30.16
CA THR A 480 -13.83 -16.41 31.61
C THR A 480 -15.18 -16.95 32.11
N SER A 481 -16.28 -16.28 31.76
CA SER A 481 -17.64 -16.71 32.11
C SER A 481 -18.00 -18.08 31.54
N ARG A 482 -17.46 -18.46 30.37
CA ARG A 482 -17.67 -19.79 29.77
C ARG A 482 -16.91 -20.87 30.54
N LEU A 483 -15.66 -20.60 30.92
CA LEU A 483 -14.83 -21.52 31.70
C LEU A 483 -15.39 -21.72 33.12
N GLU A 484 -15.87 -20.67 33.77
CA GLU A 484 -16.52 -20.76 35.09
C GLU A 484 -17.83 -21.56 35.07
N LYS A 485 -18.53 -21.58 33.93
CA LYS A 485 -19.73 -22.43 33.74
C LYS A 485 -19.40 -23.89 33.49
N TYR A 486 -18.14 -24.22 33.19
CA TYR A 486 -17.75 -25.60 32.96
C TYR A 486 -17.79 -26.36 34.29
N LYS A 487 -18.45 -27.52 34.30
CA LYS A 487 -18.70 -28.32 35.50
C LYS A 487 -18.07 -29.71 35.33
N PRO A 488 -16.75 -29.86 35.58
CA PRO A 488 -16.05 -31.14 35.44
C PRO A 488 -16.69 -32.27 36.25
N GLN A 489 -17.37 -31.95 37.36
CA GLN A 489 -18.06 -32.92 38.21
C GLN A 489 -19.13 -33.76 37.49
N TYR A 490 -19.65 -33.29 36.35
CA TYR A 490 -20.60 -34.08 35.56
C TYR A 490 -19.92 -35.12 34.67
N PHE A 491 -18.59 -35.10 34.54
CA PHE A 491 -17.82 -36.08 33.79
C PHE A 491 -17.66 -37.37 34.59
N THR A 492 -18.57 -38.32 34.40
CA THR A 492 -18.60 -39.61 35.10
C THR A 492 -17.90 -40.72 34.31
N GLY A 493 -17.63 -41.86 34.94
CA GLY A 493 -17.05 -43.03 34.29
C GLY A 493 -17.84 -43.51 33.08
N ARG A 494 -19.16 -43.33 33.08
CA ARG A 494 -20.01 -43.62 31.91
C ARG A 494 -19.67 -42.73 30.72
N GLN A 495 -19.37 -41.46 30.95
CA GLN A 495 -19.02 -40.52 29.88
C GLN A 495 -17.63 -40.80 29.34
N LEU A 496 -16.68 -41.16 30.21
CA LEU A 496 -15.35 -41.64 29.80
C LEU A 496 -15.46 -42.91 28.96
N TYR A 497 -16.30 -43.87 29.36
CA TYR A 497 -16.59 -45.07 28.59
C TYR A 497 -17.16 -44.75 27.20
N VAL A 498 -18.13 -43.84 27.11
CA VAL A 498 -18.68 -43.40 25.82
C VAL A 498 -17.63 -42.71 24.96
N ARG A 499 -16.72 -41.93 25.56
CA ARG A 499 -15.62 -41.29 24.83
C ARG A 499 -14.66 -42.33 24.25
N ARG A 500 -14.23 -43.32 25.04
CA ARG A 500 -13.37 -44.40 24.55
C ARG A 500 -14.06 -45.28 23.50
N LEU A 501 -15.37 -45.50 23.62
CA LEU A 501 -16.14 -46.15 22.56
C LEU A 501 -16.13 -45.34 21.27
N LYS A 502 -16.25 -44.00 21.35
CA LYS A 502 -16.14 -43.13 20.17
C LYS A 502 -14.74 -43.20 19.54
N GLU A 503 -13.69 -43.13 20.35
CA GLU A 503 -12.30 -43.25 19.89
C GLU A 503 -12.05 -44.61 19.22
N ALA A 504 -12.50 -45.71 19.84
CA ALA A 504 -12.37 -47.05 19.28
C ALA A 504 -13.24 -47.30 18.04
N SER A 505 -14.30 -46.50 17.84
CA SER A 505 -15.23 -46.63 16.71
C SER A 505 -15.01 -45.60 15.59
N GLN A 506 -13.99 -44.75 15.72
CA GLN A 506 -13.63 -43.75 14.71
C GLN A 506 -13.20 -44.40 13.39
N SER A 507 -12.64 -45.61 13.45
CA SER A 507 -12.33 -46.47 12.29
C SER A 507 -13.56 -47.13 11.64
N LEU A 508 -14.76 -47.00 12.22
CA LEU A 508 -15.98 -47.72 11.82
C LEU A 508 -17.12 -46.81 11.32
N GLN A 509 -16.87 -45.50 11.19
CA GLN A 509 -17.91 -44.49 10.87
C GLN A 509 -18.61 -44.73 9.53
N ASP A 510 -17.92 -45.28 8.53
CA ASP A 510 -18.46 -45.49 7.18
C ASP A 510 -19.40 -46.70 7.06
N SER A 511 -19.43 -47.59 8.06
CA SER A 511 -20.10 -48.89 7.96
C SER A 511 -21.53 -48.95 8.53
N GLY A 512 -22.06 -47.84 9.04
CA GLY A 512 -23.36 -47.81 9.75
C GLY A 512 -23.39 -48.58 11.09
N ARG A 513 -22.35 -49.36 11.42
CA ARG A 513 -22.19 -50.09 12.70
C ARG A 513 -21.95 -49.13 13.87
N TYR A 514 -21.40 -47.95 13.62
CA TYR A 514 -21.23 -46.87 14.60
C TYR A 514 -22.55 -46.53 15.31
N LEU A 515 -23.64 -46.35 14.54
CA LEU A 515 -24.97 -46.05 15.08
C LEU A 515 -25.53 -47.18 15.95
N LYS A 516 -25.22 -48.44 15.65
CA LYS A 516 -25.63 -49.60 16.47
C LYS A 516 -24.88 -49.64 17.80
N ILE A 517 -23.56 -49.40 17.79
CA ILE A 517 -22.73 -49.36 19.01
C ILE A 517 -23.16 -48.19 19.90
N MET A 518 -23.36 -47.00 19.31
CA MET A 518 -23.80 -45.81 20.03
C MET A 518 -25.24 -45.92 20.55
N LYS A 519 -26.14 -46.67 19.91
CA LYS A 519 -27.48 -46.97 20.47
C LYS A 519 -27.44 -48.01 21.60
N GLY A 520 -26.44 -48.89 21.62
CA GLY A 520 -26.29 -49.98 22.60
C GLY A 520 -25.46 -49.65 23.84
N HIS A 521 -24.69 -48.55 23.84
CA HIS A 521 -23.70 -48.24 24.89
C HIS A 521 -24.28 -48.21 26.31
N GLY A 522 -25.51 -47.73 26.49
CA GLY A 522 -26.16 -47.67 27.81
C GLY A 522 -26.45 -49.06 28.37
N LYS A 523 -26.92 -50.00 27.53
CA LYS A 523 -27.15 -51.39 27.93
C LYS A 523 -25.83 -52.10 28.24
N GLN A 524 -24.79 -51.84 27.44
CA GLN A 524 -23.45 -52.40 27.66
C GLN A 524 -22.80 -51.87 28.95
N TRP A 525 -23.01 -50.59 29.28
CA TRP A 525 -22.56 -50.02 30.53
C TRP A 525 -23.24 -50.68 31.75
N VAL A 526 -24.54 -50.93 31.67
CA VAL A 526 -25.29 -51.62 32.75
C VAL A 526 -24.86 -53.09 32.87
N ALA A 527 -24.60 -53.77 31.75
CA ALA A 527 -24.12 -55.15 31.73
C ALA A 527 -22.65 -55.31 32.13
N MET A 528 -21.91 -54.21 32.31
CA MET A 528 -20.51 -54.23 32.69
C MET A 528 -20.35 -54.61 34.17
N SER A 529 -19.32 -55.40 34.50
CA SER A 529 -18.99 -55.75 35.87
C SER A 529 -18.76 -54.50 36.72
N GLU A 530 -19.04 -54.61 38.02
CA GLU A 530 -18.90 -53.50 38.96
C GLU A 530 -17.44 -53.02 39.05
N ASP A 531 -16.47 -53.94 39.09
CA ASP A 531 -15.04 -53.62 39.10
C ASP A 531 -14.61 -52.76 37.90
N LYS A 532 -15.16 -53.06 36.71
CA LYS A 532 -14.81 -52.34 35.48
C LYS A 532 -15.50 -50.98 35.40
N ARG A 533 -16.71 -50.83 35.97
CA ARG A 533 -17.36 -49.53 36.15
C ARG A 533 -16.60 -48.65 37.15
N LEU A 534 -16.13 -49.22 38.26
CA LEU A 534 -15.28 -48.55 39.25
C LEU A 534 -13.94 -48.11 38.65
N GLN A 535 -13.35 -48.93 37.78
CA GLN A 535 -12.15 -48.53 37.03
C GLN A 535 -12.40 -47.28 36.18
N TYR A 536 -13.47 -47.27 35.37
CA TYR A 536 -13.82 -46.10 34.57
C TYR A 536 -14.15 -44.87 35.43
N GLU A 537 -14.71 -45.05 36.62
CA GLU A 537 -14.98 -43.93 37.52
C GLU A 537 -13.70 -43.34 38.12
N ARG A 538 -12.72 -44.18 38.51
CA ARG A 538 -11.39 -43.72 38.96
C ARG A 538 -10.65 -42.95 37.87
N GLU A 539 -10.63 -43.48 36.66
CA GLU A 539 -10.00 -42.80 35.52
C GLU A 539 -10.75 -41.51 35.14
N ALA A 540 -12.08 -41.48 35.30
CA ALA A 540 -12.86 -40.25 35.12
C ALA A 540 -12.55 -39.22 36.22
N GLU A 541 -12.23 -39.66 37.44
CA GLU A 541 -11.79 -38.79 38.53
C GLU A 541 -10.47 -38.10 38.23
N GLU A 542 -9.47 -38.85 37.79
CA GLU A 542 -8.17 -38.29 37.35
C GLU A 542 -8.37 -37.26 36.21
N GLU A 543 -9.20 -37.59 35.23
CA GLU A 543 -9.59 -36.67 34.15
C GLU A 543 -10.30 -35.40 34.64
N ARG A 544 -11.16 -35.51 35.66
CA ARG A 544 -11.81 -34.35 36.28
C ARG A 544 -10.80 -33.44 36.93
N ASP A 545 -9.82 -34.01 37.62
CA ASP A 545 -8.79 -33.24 38.32
C ASP A 545 -7.82 -32.56 37.36
N ILE A 546 -7.40 -33.26 36.29
CA ILE A 546 -6.63 -32.65 35.20
C ILE A 546 -7.40 -31.49 34.56
N LYS A 547 -8.71 -31.68 34.28
CA LYS A 547 -9.56 -30.61 33.72
C LYS A 547 -9.76 -29.45 34.69
N ARG A 548 -9.92 -29.70 35.99
CA ARG A 548 -10.01 -28.64 37.01
C ARG A 548 -8.73 -27.82 37.05
N ALA A 549 -7.58 -28.47 37.08
CA ALA A 549 -6.27 -27.81 37.06
C ALA A 549 -6.11 -26.97 35.78
N GLY A 550 -6.42 -27.53 34.61
CA GLY A 550 -6.33 -26.83 33.33
C GLY A 550 -7.30 -25.64 33.21
N ILE A 551 -8.53 -25.75 33.74
CA ILE A 551 -9.47 -24.63 33.80
C ILE A 551 -8.96 -23.54 34.75
N SER A 552 -8.43 -23.92 35.91
CA SER A 552 -7.88 -22.98 36.87
C SER A 552 -6.68 -22.20 36.31
N ALA A 553 -5.77 -22.88 35.61
CA ALA A 553 -4.63 -22.24 34.94
C ALA A 553 -5.09 -21.25 33.87
N LYS A 554 -6.01 -21.66 32.98
CA LYS A 554 -6.55 -20.75 31.94
C LYS A 554 -7.32 -19.56 32.51
N LEU A 555 -8.06 -19.76 33.60
CA LEU A 555 -8.73 -18.65 34.30
C LEU A 555 -7.73 -17.67 34.90
N PHE A 556 -6.60 -18.17 35.41
CA PHE A 556 -5.53 -17.32 35.92
C PHE A 556 -4.91 -16.48 34.78
N ASP A 557 -4.54 -17.11 33.67
CA ASP A 557 -3.93 -16.42 32.52
C ASP A 557 -4.86 -15.35 31.94
N LEU A 558 -6.12 -15.69 31.69
CA LEU A 558 -7.12 -14.74 31.16
C LEU A 558 -7.39 -13.57 32.12
N ARG A 559 -7.32 -13.80 33.44
CA ARG A 559 -7.46 -12.72 34.43
C ARG A 559 -6.24 -11.82 34.47
N GLN A 560 -5.03 -12.37 34.34
CA GLN A 560 -3.80 -11.58 34.22
C GLN A 560 -3.81 -10.72 32.95
N GLU A 561 -4.19 -11.31 31.80
CA GLU A 561 -4.36 -10.57 30.55
C GLU A 561 -5.37 -9.42 30.70
N LEU A 562 -6.51 -9.68 31.36
CA LEU A 562 -7.52 -8.65 31.60
C LEU A 562 -6.99 -7.49 32.46
N ILE A 563 -6.20 -7.78 33.51
CA ILE A 563 -5.62 -6.76 34.39
C ILE A 563 -4.62 -5.90 33.62
N VAL A 564 -3.65 -6.53 32.94
CA VAL A 564 -2.65 -5.82 32.14
C VAL A 564 -3.33 -4.91 31.11
N ARG A 565 -4.36 -5.43 30.44
CA ARG A 565 -5.07 -4.66 29.41
C ARG A 565 -5.92 -3.54 30.02
N GLN A 566 -6.53 -3.74 31.18
CA GLN A 566 -7.26 -2.69 31.89
C GLN A 566 -6.33 -1.55 32.34
N ASP A 567 -5.13 -1.88 32.81
CA ASP A 567 -4.14 -0.89 33.23
C ASP A 567 -3.58 -0.12 32.02
N GLN A 568 -3.31 -0.80 30.90
CA GLN A 568 -2.99 -0.16 29.62
C GLN A 568 -4.12 0.78 29.19
N VAL A 569 -5.38 0.33 29.17
CA VAL A 569 -6.51 1.18 28.81
C VAL A 569 -6.69 2.35 29.79
N ARG A 570 -6.37 2.22 31.08
CA ARG A 570 -6.41 3.35 32.02
C ARG A 570 -5.27 4.34 31.79
N HIS A 571 -4.07 3.85 31.50
CA HIS A 571 -2.93 4.67 31.14
C HIS A 571 -3.19 5.43 29.82
N ASP A 572 -3.68 4.71 28.81
CA ASP A 572 -4.09 5.27 27.52
C ASP A 572 -5.27 6.24 27.70
N LYS A 573 -6.32 5.82 28.44
CA LYS A 573 -7.30 6.63 29.23
C LYS A 573 -6.81 8.04 29.58
N GLY A 574 -5.82 8.09 30.47
CA GLY A 574 -5.26 9.32 31.02
C GLY A 574 -4.44 10.15 30.02
N THR A 575 -3.95 9.53 28.95
CA THR A 575 -3.29 10.21 27.83
C THR A 575 -4.24 10.50 26.65
N ARG A 576 -5.52 10.04 26.68
CA ARG A 576 -6.52 10.27 25.62
C ARG A 576 -6.98 11.72 25.49
N ASP A 577 -6.77 12.56 26.51
CA ASP A 577 -6.94 14.01 26.35
C ASP A 577 -5.88 14.60 25.38
N SER A 578 -4.88 13.80 24.97
CA SER A 578 -3.87 14.10 23.95
C SER A 578 -3.98 13.20 22.69
N GLN A 579 -5.14 12.58 22.41
CA GLN A 579 -5.22 11.59 21.34
C GLN A 579 -5.28 12.16 19.91
N CYS A 580 -4.24 11.79 19.15
CA CYS A 580 -4.22 11.49 17.72
C CYS A 580 -5.53 11.77 16.97
N LEU A 581 -5.48 12.76 16.08
CA LEU A 581 -6.60 13.25 15.26
C LEU A 581 -7.01 12.30 14.14
N ARG A 582 -7.04 10.99 14.40
CA ARG A 582 -7.47 9.97 13.44
C ARG A 582 -8.96 9.73 13.55
N LEU A 583 -9.62 9.65 12.39
CA LEU A 583 -11.02 9.19 12.30
C LEU A 583 -11.22 7.79 12.92
N SER A 584 -10.19 6.94 12.92
CA SER A 584 -10.21 5.61 13.54
C SER A 584 -10.20 5.64 15.07
N ALA A 585 -9.77 6.74 15.69
CA ALA A 585 -9.84 6.98 17.14
C ALA A 585 -11.11 7.74 17.55
N CYS A 586 -11.74 8.47 16.62
CA CYS A 586 -12.98 9.19 16.85
C CYS A 586 -14.15 8.23 17.12
N ARG A 587 -14.89 8.47 18.20
CA ARG A 587 -16.13 7.74 18.54
C ARG A 587 -17.18 8.74 18.97
N LEU A 588 -18.43 8.51 18.57
CA LEU A 588 -19.56 9.21 19.16
C LEU A 588 -19.76 8.69 20.58
N SER A 589 -19.83 9.61 21.54
CA SER A 589 -20.27 9.30 22.89
C SER A 589 -21.70 8.76 22.89
N ASP A 590 -22.09 8.06 23.95
CA ASP A 590 -23.46 7.56 24.09
C ASP A 590 -24.50 8.68 23.96
N HIS A 591 -24.17 9.89 24.45
CA HIS A 591 -25.02 11.07 24.30
C HIS A 591 -25.14 11.51 22.85
N GLU A 592 -24.04 11.60 22.11
CA GLU A 592 -24.08 11.98 20.68
C GLU A 592 -24.75 10.92 19.82
N GLN A 593 -24.66 9.64 20.19
CA GLN A 593 -25.41 8.57 19.53
C GLN A 593 -26.91 8.73 19.77
N LEU A 594 -27.33 9.07 21.00
CA LEU A 594 -28.72 9.38 21.32
C LEU A 594 -29.21 10.63 20.58
N ASP A 595 -28.38 11.68 20.49
CA ASP A 595 -28.70 12.89 19.73
C ASP A 595 -28.87 12.54 18.24
N PHE A 596 -28.00 11.70 17.68
CA PHE A 596 -28.11 11.23 16.31
C PHE A 596 -29.39 10.42 16.06
N GLU A 597 -29.79 9.57 17.02
CA GLU A 597 -31.04 8.82 16.96
C GLU A 597 -32.25 9.77 17.05
N GLN A 598 -32.22 10.74 17.95
CA GLN A 598 -33.25 11.77 18.06
C GLN A 598 -33.33 12.63 16.79
N PHE A 599 -32.20 12.96 16.16
CA PHE A 599 -32.17 13.64 14.88
C PHE A 599 -32.83 12.81 13.78
N TYR A 600 -32.58 11.51 13.73
CA TYR A 600 -33.23 10.63 12.75
C TYR A 600 -34.76 10.60 12.93
N HIS A 601 -35.23 10.72 14.17
CA HIS A 601 -36.66 10.79 14.51
C HIS A 601 -37.24 12.21 14.48
N SER A 602 -36.44 13.24 14.22
CA SER A 602 -36.88 14.63 14.22
C SER A 602 -37.74 14.95 13.00
N GLU A 603 -38.81 15.69 13.23
CA GLU A 603 -39.64 16.26 12.16
C GLU A 603 -38.88 17.21 11.23
N LYS A 604 -37.71 17.71 11.65
CA LYS A 604 -36.81 18.54 10.84
C LYS A 604 -36.23 17.76 9.63
N TRP A 605 -36.04 16.45 9.75
CA TRP A 605 -35.37 15.62 8.74
C TRP A 605 -36.33 14.74 7.95
N THR A 606 -37.43 15.32 7.45
CA THR A 606 -38.36 14.59 6.59
C THR A 606 -37.67 14.07 5.31
N ALA A 607 -38.18 12.98 4.73
CA ALA A 607 -37.67 12.45 3.46
C ALA A 607 -37.64 13.51 2.34
N LYS A 608 -38.61 14.44 2.36
CA LYS A 608 -38.66 15.59 1.44
C LYS A 608 -37.50 16.55 1.69
N HIS A 609 -37.29 16.98 2.94
CA HIS A 609 -36.20 17.90 3.29
C HIS A 609 -34.81 17.29 3.00
N VAL A 610 -34.62 16.01 3.31
CA VAL A 610 -33.38 15.28 2.97
C VAL A 610 -33.18 15.19 1.47
N LYS A 611 -34.25 14.96 0.70
CA LYS A 611 -34.19 14.97 -0.77
C LYS A 611 -33.83 16.37 -1.29
N GLU A 612 -34.44 17.43 -0.79
CA GLU A 612 -34.11 18.81 -1.16
C GLU A 612 -32.65 19.15 -0.87
N LEU A 613 -32.14 18.76 0.30
CA LEU A 613 -30.72 18.93 0.64
C LEU A 613 -29.81 18.09 -0.25
N ARG A 614 -30.21 16.87 -0.63
CA ARG A 614 -29.48 16.03 -1.58
C ARG A 614 -29.49 16.65 -2.97
N ASP A 615 -30.61 17.15 -3.45
CA ASP A 615 -30.75 17.80 -4.76
C ASP A 615 -29.91 19.10 -4.78
N LYS A 616 -29.93 19.88 -3.69
CA LYS A 616 -29.06 21.06 -3.49
C LYS A 616 -27.58 20.68 -3.46
N ALA A 617 -27.21 19.56 -2.83
CA ALA A 617 -25.82 19.08 -2.78
C ALA A 617 -25.38 18.34 -4.06
N ALA A 618 -26.32 17.78 -4.83
CA ALA A 618 -26.11 17.09 -6.10
C ALA A 618 -26.02 18.07 -7.27
N THR A 619 -26.49 19.30 -7.07
CA THR A 619 -26.20 20.41 -7.98
C THR A 619 -24.69 20.56 -8.00
N ALA A 620 -24.06 20.16 -9.12
CA ALA A 620 -22.65 20.35 -9.31
C ALA A 620 -22.35 21.83 -9.10
N THR A 621 -21.58 22.15 -8.07
CA THR A 621 -20.95 23.47 -7.96
C THR A 621 -20.27 23.72 -9.29
N GLY A 622 -20.71 24.77 -9.98
CA GLY A 622 -20.45 24.98 -11.40
C GLY A 622 -18.97 24.86 -11.77
N HIS A 623 -18.73 24.71 -13.08
CA HIS A 623 -17.37 24.79 -13.59
C HIS A 623 -16.73 26.10 -13.12
N ILE A 624 -15.55 26.03 -12.51
CA ILE A 624 -14.77 27.23 -12.20
C ILE A 624 -14.45 27.87 -13.55
N ASP A 625 -14.96 29.08 -13.78
CA ASP A 625 -14.74 29.76 -15.04
C ASP A 625 -13.25 29.84 -15.38
N ASP A 626 -12.92 29.78 -16.67
CA ASP A 626 -11.53 29.68 -17.14
C ASP A 626 -10.69 30.90 -16.71
N HIS A 627 -11.31 32.06 -16.51
CA HIS A 627 -10.62 33.25 -16.00
C HIS A 627 -10.13 33.07 -14.55
N TRP A 628 -10.86 32.34 -13.70
CA TRP A 628 -10.41 32.01 -12.34
C TRP A 628 -9.32 30.95 -12.32
N LYS A 629 -9.40 29.96 -13.22
CA LYS A 629 -8.34 28.98 -13.42
C LYS A 629 -7.05 29.68 -13.88
N ALA A 630 -7.16 30.62 -14.81
CA ALA A 630 -6.05 31.43 -15.28
C ALA A 630 -5.47 32.32 -14.17
N ALA A 631 -6.32 32.99 -13.38
CA ALA A 631 -5.88 33.82 -12.26
C ALA A 631 -5.11 33.02 -11.20
N LEU A 632 -5.60 31.82 -10.84
CA LEU A 632 -4.93 30.93 -9.89
C LEU A 632 -3.65 30.34 -10.46
N ALA A 633 -3.64 29.95 -11.75
CA ALA A 633 -2.45 29.46 -12.42
C ALA A 633 -1.34 30.52 -12.49
N ALA A 634 -1.70 31.79 -12.65
CA ALA A 634 -0.77 32.92 -12.69
C ALA A 634 -0.23 33.35 -11.31
N MET A 635 -0.69 32.74 -10.21
CA MET A 635 -0.11 33.01 -8.89
C MET A 635 1.28 32.39 -8.78
N ASP A 636 2.27 33.25 -8.55
CA ASP A 636 3.63 32.83 -8.29
C ASP A 636 3.68 32.20 -6.90
N VAL A 637 3.90 30.89 -6.86
CA VAL A 637 4.05 30.14 -5.61
C VAL A 637 5.44 29.58 -5.58
N SER A 638 6.14 29.81 -4.46
CA SER A 638 7.49 29.30 -4.30
C SER A 638 7.49 27.77 -4.47
N VAL A 639 8.27 27.26 -5.41
CA VAL A 639 8.59 25.84 -5.52
C VAL A 639 10.02 25.69 -5.09
N ALA A 640 10.30 24.66 -4.27
CA ALA A 640 11.65 24.41 -3.77
C ALA A 640 12.62 24.33 -4.97
N LYS A 641 13.66 25.18 -4.94
CA LYS A 641 14.70 25.16 -5.96
C LYS A 641 15.46 23.84 -5.85
N VAL A 642 15.69 23.19 -6.99
CA VAL A 642 16.51 21.98 -7.06
C VAL A 642 17.93 22.37 -6.68
N GLY A 643 18.49 21.71 -5.66
CA GLY A 643 19.89 21.91 -5.26
C GLY A 643 20.87 21.64 -6.40
N VAL A 644 22.05 22.27 -6.33
CA VAL A 644 23.14 22.01 -7.29
C VAL A 644 23.50 20.54 -7.24
N ARG A 645 23.51 19.89 -8.41
CA ARG A 645 23.76 18.44 -8.51
C ARG A 645 25.20 18.17 -8.94
N PRO A 646 25.91 17.24 -8.29
CA PRO A 646 27.23 16.83 -8.75
C PRO A 646 27.16 16.22 -10.16
N SER A 647 28.17 16.48 -11.00
CA SER A 647 28.20 16.09 -12.41
C SER A 647 28.18 14.57 -12.64
N TRP A 648 28.68 13.79 -11.68
CA TRP A 648 28.72 12.32 -11.76
C TRP A 648 27.36 11.65 -11.55
N VAL A 649 26.39 12.32 -10.92
CA VAL A 649 25.08 11.75 -10.57
C VAL A 649 24.30 11.35 -11.82
N GLY A 650 24.35 12.19 -12.88
CA GLY A 650 23.69 11.92 -14.15
C GLY A 650 24.15 10.63 -14.80
N VAL A 651 25.47 10.43 -14.82
CA VAL A 651 26.12 9.24 -15.37
C VAL A 651 25.72 7.99 -14.57
N MET A 652 25.82 8.04 -13.23
CA MET A 652 25.45 6.90 -12.40
C MET A 652 23.97 6.54 -12.51
N ALA A 653 23.07 7.51 -12.60
CA ALA A 653 21.65 7.24 -12.78
C ALA A 653 21.35 6.60 -14.15
N HIS A 654 22.06 7.03 -15.20
CA HIS A 654 21.93 6.46 -16.53
C HIS A 654 22.46 5.01 -16.57
N HIS A 655 23.64 4.76 -15.98
CA HIS A 655 24.31 3.45 -15.96
C HIS A 655 24.11 2.67 -14.64
N ARG A 656 22.99 2.89 -13.94
CA ARG A 656 22.73 2.32 -12.60
C ARG A 656 22.82 0.79 -12.50
N VAL A 657 22.62 0.07 -13.61
CA VAL A 657 22.75 -1.40 -13.64
C VAL A 657 24.21 -1.80 -13.50
N PHE A 658 25.12 -1.13 -14.22
CA PHE A 658 26.57 -1.34 -14.07
C PHE A 658 27.02 -1.02 -12.64
N PHE A 659 26.61 0.14 -12.12
CA PHE A 659 27.01 0.55 -10.77
C PHE A 659 26.43 -0.31 -9.64
N SER A 660 25.38 -1.10 -9.89
CA SER A 660 24.74 -1.93 -8.85
C SER A 660 25.65 -2.97 -8.20
N THR A 661 26.79 -3.25 -8.81
CA THR A 661 27.83 -4.16 -8.31
C THR A 661 29.16 -3.44 -8.13
N CYS A 662 29.15 -2.13 -7.86
CA CYS A 662 30.38 -1.34 -7.74
C CYS A 662 30.56 -0.73 -6.35
N VAL A 663 31.83 -0.63 -5.94
CA VAL A 663 32.29 0.21 -4.83
C VAL A 663 32.92 1.49 -5.38
N LEU A 664 32.62 2.61 -4.75
CA LEU A 664 33.17 3.92 -5.05
C LEU A 664 34.15 4.30 -3.96
N LYS A 665 35.35 4.71 -4.38
CA LYS A 665 36.36 5.30 -3.51
C LYS A 665 36.48 6.77 -3.86
N MET A 666 36.10 7.63 -2.92
CA MET A 666 35.99 9.08 -3.13
C MET A 666 37.02 9.80 -2.25
N PHE A 667 37.79 10.70 -2.86
CA PHE A 667 38.80 11.51 -2.16
C PHE A 667 38.32 12.96 -2.07
N THR A 668 38.29 13.52 -0.87
CA THR A 668 38.05 14.97 -0.67
C THR A 668 39.34 15.76 -0.94
N HIS A 669 39.24 16.91 -1.61
CA HIS A 669 40.34 17.88 -1.64
C HIS A 669 40.59 18.46 -0.23
N PRO A 670 41.82 18.92 0.10
CA PRO A 670 42.41 18.81 1.44
C PRO A 670 41.52 19.21 2.63
N PRO A 671 41.45 18.39 3.71
CA PRO A 671 42.22 17.16 3.94
C PRO A 671 41.73 15.96 3.10
N PHE A 672 42.67 15.13 2.64
CA PHE A 672 42.42 13.95 1.80
C PHE A 672 41.79 12.79 2.59
N LEU A 673 40.52 12.95 2.98
CA LEU A 673 39.75 11.85 3.55
C LEU A 673 39.34 10.92 2.41
N VAL A 674 39.56 9.62 2.61
CA VAL A 674 39.13 8.56 1.69
C VAL A 674 37.83 7.97 2.23
N HIS A 675 36.78 8.04 1.42
CA HIS A 675 35.50 7.43 1.72
C HIS A 675 35.23 6.27 0.77
N HIS A 676 34.83 5.13 1.31
CA HIS A 676 34.36 4.00 0.53
C HIS A 676 32.84 3.89 0.65
N PHE A 677 32.20 3.72 -0.50
CA PHE A 677 30.76 3.60 -0.61
C PHE A 677 30.38 2.46 -1.55
N ALA A 678 29.46 1.59 -1.15
CA ALA A 678 28.80 0.71 -2.11
C ALA A 678 27.61 1.44 -2.74
N PHE A 679 27.44 1.29 -4.05
CA PHE A 679 26.26 1.82 -4.71
C PHE A 679 25.02 1.03 -4.29
N VAL A 680 23.92 1.73 -4.01
CA VAL A 680 22.64 1.11 -3.62
C VAL A 680 21.63 1.23 -4.76
N TYR A 681 21.23 2.46 -5.10
CA TYR A 681 20.32 2.73 -6.21
C TYR A 681 20.51 4.15 -6.76
N ALA A 682 19.90 4.42 -7.92
CA ALA A 682 19.78 5.76 -8.46
C ALA A 682 18.42 5.97 -9.14
N SER A 683 17.88 7.18 -9.04
CA SER A 683 16.68 7.60 -9.78
C SER A 683 16.97 8.75 -10.73
N GLN A 684 16.20 8.84 -11.82
CA GLN A 684 16.32 9.89 -12.83
C GLN A 684 15.40 11.08 -12.56
N ASN A 685 14.29 10.87 -11.86
CA ASN A 685 13.37 11.94 -11.48
C ASN A 685 12.83 11.73 -10.05
N PRO A 686 13.31 12.49 -9.05
CA PRO A 686 14.45 13.40 -9.14
C PRO A 686 15.76 12.65 -9.42
N LEU A 687 16.75 13.35 -9.97
CA LEU A 687 18.08 12.79 -10.21
C LEU A 687 18.82 12.68 -8.87
N ILE A 688 18.96 11.46 -8.34
CA ILE A 688 19.61 11.19 -7.04
C ILE A 688 20.32 9.84 -7.10
N VAL A 689 21.44 9.74 -6.41
CA VAL A 689 22.16 8.49 -6.16
C VAL A 689 22.18 8.23 -4.66
N CYS A 690 21.88 7.00 -4.27
CA CYS A 690 21.99 6.51 -2.91
C CYS A 690 23.19 5.56 -2.80
N LEU A 691 24.00 5.82 -1.78
CA LEU A 691 25.21 5.09 -1.46
C LEU A 691 25.10 4.58 -0.03
N VAL A 692 25.73 3.43 0.28
CA VAL A 692 25.90 2.97 1.67
C VAL A 692 27.38 3.05 2.02
N LYS A 693 27.69 3.65 3.16
CA LYS A 693 29.07 3.74 3.63
C LYS A 693 29.59 2.36 4.02
N ILE A 694 30.79 2.03 3.56
CA ILE A 694 31.46 0.76 3.86
C ILE A 694 32.85 1.02 4.43
N GLN A 695 33.33 0.09 5.23
CA GLN A 695 34.68 0.13 5.78
C GLN A 695 35.54 -0.91 5.06
N GLN A 696 36.69 -0.50 4.54
CA GLN A 696 37.67 -1.44 4.01
C GLN A 696 38.28 -2.24 5.16
N LEU A 697 38.27 -3.57 5.05
CA LEU A 697 38.95 -4.43 6.00
C LEU A 697 40.44 -4.43 5.63
N ALA A 698 41.28 -3.99 6.56
CA ALA A 698 42.73 -4.08 6.35
C ALA A 698 43.09 -5.57 6.24
N GLY A 699 44.00 -5.93 5.32
CA GLY A 699 44.44 -7.31 5.07
C GLY A 699 45.15 -8.00 6.25
N SER A 700 44.91 -7.58 7.49
CA SER A 700 45.13 -8.41 8.67
C SER A 700 44.22 -9.61 8.55
N ALA A 701 44.84 -10.80 8.48
CA ALA A 701 44.19 -12.10 8.62
C ALA A 701 42.92 -11.96 9.46
N SER A 702 41.76 -11.98 8.78
CA SER A 702 40.46 -12.00 9.42
C SER A 702 40.56 -13.04 10.54
N GLU A 703 40.10 -12.74 11.75
CA GLU A 703 39.97 -13.76 12.79
C GLU A 703 39.12 -14.88 12.18
N LEU A 704 39.80 -15.92 11.69
CA LEU A 704 39.20 -17.02 10.97
C LEU A 704 38.27 -17.69 11.99
N HIS A 705 36.97 -17.46 11.86
CA HIS A 705 36.03 -18.23 12.65
C HIS A 705 36.15 -19.68 12.19
N ILE A 706 36.12 -20.61 13.13
CA ILE A 706 36.17 -22.06 12.85
C ILE A 706 35.10 -22.49 11.83
N GLU A 707 33.99 -21.77 11.76
CA GLU A 707 32.91 -21.98 10.79
C GLU A 707 33.35 -21.65 9.35
N ASP A 708 34.17 -20.61 9.15
CA ASP A 708 34.71 -20.22 7.83
C ASP A 708 35.74 -21.23 7.30
N TRP A 709 36.25 -22.11 8.18
CA TRP A 709 37.17 -23.20 7.81
C TRP A 709 36.45 -24.42 7.21
N GLN A 710 35.15 -24.59 7.48
CA GLN A 710 34.40 -25.77 7.07
C GLN A 710 33.73 -25.61 5.70
N ASP A 711 33.36 -24.39 5.32
CA ASP A 711 32.83 -24.07 4.00
C ASP A 711 33.98 -23.61 3.08
N GLN A 712 34.41 -24.52 2.20
CA GLN A 712 35.53 -24.38 1.27
C GLN A 712 35.38 -23.18 0.30
N ASP A 713 35.93 -22.02 0.66
CA ASP A 713 36.54 -21.07 -0.30
C ASP A 713 37.30 -19.98 0.49
N LEU A 714 38.49 -20.32 1.01
CA LEU A 714 39.48 -19.32 1.46
C LEU A 714 40.10 -18.63 0.23
N LYS A 715 39.27 -18.02 -0.62
CA LYS A 715 39.74 -17.08 -1.61
C LYS A 715 40.19 -15.83 -0.85
N GLU A 716 41.50 -15.59 -0.89
CA GLU A 716 42.04 -14.29 -0.50
C GLU A 716 41.56 -13.28 -1.53
N TRP A 717 40.51 -12.53 -1.19
CA TRP A 717 40.01 -11.46 -2.03
C TRP A 717 40.97 -10.27 -1.97
N GLU A 718 41.27 -9.67 -3.12
CA GLU A 718 42.15 -8.50 -3.15
C GLU A 718 41.56 -7.31 -2.39
N HIS A 719 40.24 -7.17 -2.45
CA HIS A 719 39.51 -6.11 -1.77
C HIS A 719 38.33 -6.66 -0.97
N GLU A 720 38.34 -6.39 0.33
CA GLU A 720 37.23 -6.70 1.23
C GLU A 720 36.73 -5.46 1.96
N PHE A 721 35.41 -5.39 2.11
CA PHE A 721 34.70 -4.34 2.81
C PHE A 721 33.66 -4.92 3.75
N GLN A 722 33.23 -4.12 4.72
CA GLN A 722 32.15 -4.45 5.63
C GLN A 722 31.17 -3.28 5.75
N VAL A 723 29.88 -3.60 5.66
CA VAL A 723 28.81 -2.71 6.10
C VAL A 723 28.62 -2.93 7.62
N ALA A 724 29.35 -2.18 8.45
CA ALA A 724 29.25 -2.34 9.91
C ALA A 724 27.88 -1.93 10.46
N VAL A 725 27.43 -0.73 10.09
CA VAL A 725 26.07 -0.23 10.33
C VAL A 725 25.60 0.41 9.03
N PRO A 726 24.43 0.01 8.47
CA PRO A 726 23.92 0.62 7.25
C PRO A 726 23.73 2.13 7.41
N SER A 727 24.64 2.91 6.83
CA SER A 727 24.57 4.38 6.80
C SER A 727 24.40 4.83 5.36
N PHE A 728 23.18 5.24 5.02
CA PHE A 728 22.82 5.69 3.67
C PHE A 728 23.15 7.16 3.47
N HIS A 729 23.79 7.46 2.35
CA HIS A 729 24.18 8.79 1.92
C HIS A 729 23.63 9.09 0.54
N PHE A 730 23.16 10.32 0.35
CA PHE A 730 22.51 10.73 -0.89
C PHE A 730 23.27 11.85 -1.57
N SER A 731 23.33 11.81 -2.90
CA SER A 731 24.11 12.75 -3.72
C SER A 731 23.76 14.24 -3.60
N ASP A 732 22.64 14.58 -2.95
CA ASP A 732 22.19 15.94 -2.66
C ASP A 732 22.64 16.45 -1.28
N GLU A 733 23.30 15.61 -0.47
CA GLU A 733 23.90 16.00 0.81
C GLU A 733 25.12 16.91 0.61
N LEU A 734 25.37 17.77 1.61
CA LEU A 734 26.53 18.66 1.65
C LEU A 734 27.85 17.93 1.46
N LEU A 735 27.93 16.67 1.92
CA LEU A 735 29.09 15.80 1.73
C LEU A 735 29.50 15.75 0.25
N PHE A 736 28.56 15.73 -0.70
CA PHE A 736 28.88 15.57 -2.13
C PHE A 736 28.98 16.90 -2.91
N GLN A 737 28.87 18.04 -2.23
CA GLN A 737 28.96 19.36 -2.87
C GLN A 737 30.41 19.85 -3.04
N THR A 738 31.38 19.20 -2.41
CA THR A 738 32.81 19.46 -2.62
C THR A 738 33.33 18.76 -3.87
N ASP A 739 34.45 19.22 -4.40
CA ASP A 739 35.13 18.52 -5.49
C ASP A 739 35.65 17.15 -5.00
N PHE A 740 35.37 16.10 -5.77
CA PHE A 740 35.83 14.73 -5.51
C PHE A 740 36.59 14.17 -6.70
N THR A 741 37.63 13.39 -6.42
CA THR A 741 38.09 12.36 -7.35
C THR A 741 37.41 11.04 -7.00
N ILE A 742 36.92 10.33 -8.01
CA ILE A 742 36.22 9.05 -7.86
C ILE A 742 37.06 7.95 -8.52
N GLU A 743 37.28 6.86 -7.79
CA GLU A 743 37.73 5.56 -8.31
C GLU A 743 36.59 4.56 -8.13
N VAL A 744 36.44 3.63 -9.07
CA VAL A 744 35.35 2.64 -9.09
C VAL A 744 35.97 1.25 -9.10
N LEU A 745 35.51 0.40 -8.20
CA LEU A 745 35.83 -1.01 -8.13
C LEU A 745 34.62 -1.82 -8.61
N PRO A 746 34.68 -2.49 -9.77
CA PRO A 746 33.57 -3.27 -10.30
C PRO A 746 33.47 -4.68 -9.67
N GLU A 747 32.46 -5.42 -10.09
CA GLU A 747 32.25 -6.85 -9.80
C GLU A 747 32.21 -7.22 -8.31
N MET A 748 31.63 -6.35 -7.48
CA MET A 748 31.43 -6.61 -6.06
C MET A 748 30.38 -7.70 -5.81
N ILE A 749 30.72 -8.66 -4.94
CA ILE A 749 29.86 -9.74 -4.48
C ILE A 749 29.55 -9.55 -2.98
N ASN A 750 28.31 -9.81 -2.58
CA ASN A 750 27.92 -9.75 -1.17
C ASN A 750 28.17 -11.10 -0.50
N MET A 751 28.85 -11.04 0.64
CA MET A 751 29.27 -12.16 1.47
C MET A 751 28.46 -12.15 2.78
N PRO A 752 28.50 -13.24 3.58
CA PRO A 752 27.84 -13.29 4.88
C PRO A 752 28.27 -12.14 5.82
N ARG A 753 27.42 -11.81 6.79
CA ARG A 753 27.68 -10.81 7.84
C ARG A 753 27.97 -9.40 7.30
N GLY A 754 27.36 -9.05 6.17
CA GLY A 754 27.49 -7.72 5.55
C GLY A 754 28.87 -7.45 4.94
N ARG A 755 29.67 -8.50 4.71
CA ARG A 755 30.94 -8.39 4.00
C ARG A 755 30.69 -8.24 2.49
N MET A 756 31.58 -7.55 1.80
CA MET A 756 31.57 -7.36 0.35
C MET A 756 32.99 -7.61 -0.16
N ALA A 757 33.14 -8.28 -1.29
CA ALA A 757 34.46 -8.60 -1.84
C ALA A 757 34.52 -8.44 -3.35
N SER A 758 35.72 -8.16 -3.87
CA SER A 758 36.03 -8.13 -5.31
C SER A 758 37.52 -8.40 -5.53
N ASP A 759 37.84 -9.09 -6.63
CA ASP A 759 39.20 -9.31 -7.15
C ASP A 759 39.54 -8.36 -8.31
N SER A 760 38.67 -7.39 -8.60
CA SER A 760 38.95 -6.37 -9.61
C SER A 760 39.89 -5.29 -9.07
N GLU A 761 40.53 -4.55 -9.97
CA GLU A 761 41.31 -3.36 -9.59
C GLU A 761 40.42 -2.10 -9.53
N PHE A 762 40.81 -1.12 -8.73
CA PHE A 762 40.21 0.21 -8.77
C PHE A 762 40.53 0.94 -10.08
N VAL A 763 39.48 1.38 -10.78
CA VAL A 763 39.57 2.08 -12.06
C VAL A 763 39.18 3.55 -11.89
N SER A 764 39.97 4.47 -12.48
CA SER A 764 39.67 5.90 -12.39
C SER A 764 38.34 6.27 -13.04
N TRP A 765 37.62 7.26 -12.49
CA TRP A 765 36.37 7.76 -13.08
C TRP A 765 36.49 8.13 -14.56
N LYS A 766 37.62 8.72 -14.98
CA LYS A 766 37.89 9.06 -16.39
C LYS A 766 37.96 7.82 -17.29
N THR A 767 38.53 6.73 -16.78
CA THR A 767 38.58 5.45 -17.50
C THR A 767 37.19 4.83 -17.60
N ILE A 768 36.43 4.79 -16.50
CA ILE A 768 35.03 4.33 -16.50
C ILE A 768 34.16 5.11 -17.48
N LEU A 769 34.27 6.45 -17.50
CA LEU A 769 33.54 7.27 -18.47
C LEU A 769 33.89 6.94 -19.93
N ARG A 770 35.15 6.61 -20.20
CA ARG A 770 35.59 6.19 -21.54
C ARG A 770 35.00 4.83 -21.92
N GLU A 771 34.97 3.89 -20.99
CA GLU A 771 34.40 2.55 -21.20
C GLU A 771 32.88 2.62 -21.38
N LEU A 772 32.17 3.31 -20.49
CA LEU A 772 30.73 3.54 -20.61
C LEU A 772 30.37 4.32 -21.89
N GLY A 773 31.24 5.21 -22.35
CA GLY A 773 31.13 5.93 -23.62
C GLY A 773 31.35 5.06 -24.88
N GLN A 774 31.92 3.86 -24.75
CA GLN A 774 32.01 2.88 -25.84
C GLN A 774 30.79 1.93 -25.90
N PHE A 775 30.03 1.81 -24.82
CA PHE A 775 28.76 1.07 -24.80
C PHE A 775 27.58 1.82 -25.45
N GLY A 776 27.82 3.05 -25.93
CA GLY A 776 26.84 3.88 -26.64
C GLY A 776 26.79 3.61 -28.15
N GLY A 777 26.30 2.44 -28.54
CA GLY A 777 25.79 2.20 -29.89
C GLY A 777 24.26 2.32 -29.93
N ALA A 778 23.75 3.37 -30.58
CA ALA A 778 22.33 3.73 -30.85
C ALA A 778 21.52 4.22 -29.63
N ASP A 779 21.54 5.52 -29.36
CA ASP A 779 20.78 6.57 -30.05
C ASP A 779 21.46 7.92 -29.79
N GLU A 780 21.51 8.78 -30.80
CA GLU A 780 22.00 10.16 -30.67
C GLU A 780 21.29 10.89 -29.52
N PRO A 781 21.97 11.83 -28.83
CA PRO A 781 21.28 12.74 -27.94
C PRO A 781 20.25 13.50 -28.78
N VAL A 782 18.96 13.26 -28.53
CA VAL A 782 17.93 14.20 -28.94
C VAL A 782 18.39 15.54 -28.38
N ALA A 783 18.76 16.46 -29.27
CA ALA A 783 19.19 17.79 -28.91
C ALA A 783 18.20 18.32 -27.87
N GLU A 784 18.73 18.61 -26.70
CA GLU A 784 18.03 19.19 -25.58
C GLU A 784 17.46 20.53 -26.07
N GLN A 785 16.20 20.51 -26.50
CA GLN A 785 15.40 21.72 -26.46
C GLN A 785 15.32 22.07 -24.98
N GLN A 786 16.09 23.09 -24.58
CA GLN A 786 15.73 23.85 -23.40
C GLN A 786 14.23 24.11 -23.50
N PRO A 787 13.43 23.84 -22.46
CA PRO A 787 12.06 24.29 -22.46
C PRO A 787 12.14 25.82 -22.48
N ASP A 788 11.89 26.42 -23.64
CA ASP A 788 11.37 27.77 -23.66
C ASP A 788 10.15 27.75 -22.74
N HIS A 789 10.17 28.68 -21.79
CA HIS A 789 9.06 28.99 -20.92
C HIS A 789 7.90 29.54 -21.76
N ASP A 790 7.21 28.67 -22.49
CA ASP A 790 5.98 28.99 -23.20
C ASP A 790 4.84 28.13 -22.66
N ASP A 791 3.81 28.79 -22.14
CA ASP A 791 2.74 28.29 -21.27
C ASP A 791 1.66 27.43 -21.99
N GLY A 792 2.07 26.60 -22.95
CA GLY A 792 1.18 25.71 -23.70
C GLY A 792 1.22 24.26 -23.22
N ALA A 793 0.17 23.77 -22.57
CA ALA A 793 -0.01 22.32 -22.37
C ALA A 793 -0.03 21.59 -23.74
N PRO A 794 0.72 20.49 -23.96
CA PRO A 794 0.69 19.80 -25.25
C PRO A 794 -0.68 19.18 -25.47
N ALA A 795 -1.21 19.34 -26.67
CA ALA A 795 -2.46 18.71 -27.06
C ALA A 795 -2.30 17.18 -27.10
N ALA A 796 -3.32 16.45 -26.64
CA ALA A 796 -3.30 15.01 -26.37
C ALA A 796 -2.98 14.08 -27.58
N HIS A 797 -2.74 14.63 -28.77
CA HIS A 797 -2.45 13.87 -29.99
C HIS A 797 -0.94 13.74 -30.32
N GLU A 798 -0.05 14.38 -29.56
CA GLU A 798 1.41 14.34 -29.80
C GLU A 798 2.18 13.37 -28.89
N LEU A 799 1.50 12.39 -28.29
CA LEU A 799 2.14 11.33 -27.50
C LEU A 799 2.32 10.06 -28.35
N PRO A 800 3.51 9.80 -28.93
CA PRO A 800 3.74 8.66 -29.84
C PRO A 800 3.53 7.27 -29.21
N TRP A 801 3.44 7.14 -27.87
CA TRP A 801 3.14 5.88 -27.20
C TRP A 801 1.63 5.57 -27.09
N LEU A 802 0.74 6.52 -27.40
CA LEU A 802 -0.71 6.28 -27.46
C LEU A 802 -1.16 5.65 -28.79
N ALA A 803 -0.38 5.85 -29.87
CA ALA A 803 -0.68 5.30 -31.20
C ALA A 803 -0.45 3.78 -31.27
N HIS A 804 0.60 3.27 -30.61
CA HIS A 804 0.96 1.84 -30.66
C HIS A 804 0.03 0.88 -29.89
N PHE A 805 -0.89 1.41 -29.07
CA PHE A 805 -1.81 0.57 -28.29
C PHE A 805 -2.93 -0.05 -29.14
N TRP A 806 -3.21 0.48 -30.33
CA TRP A 806 -4.33 0.05 -31.18
C TRP A 806 -3.94 -0.88 -32.34
N ASP A 807 -2.66 -0.98 -32.70
CA ASP A 807 -2.24 -1.60 -33.97
C ASP A 807 -1.99 -3.12 -33.92
N HIS A 808 -2.14 -3.82 -32.78
CA HIS A 808 -1.75 -5.24 -32.67
C HIS A 808 -2.84 -6.21 -32.17
N VAL A 809 -4.12 -5.88 -32.32
CA VAL A 809 -5.23 -6.80 -32.00
C VAL A 809 -6.18 -6.98 -33.18
N LEU A 810 -5.68 -7.32 -34.38
CA LEU A 810 -6.47 -7.96 -35.45
C LEU A 810 -5.55 -8.73 -36.43
N PRO A 811 -5.91 -9.95 -36.88
CA PRO A 811 -5.34 -10.55 -38.08
C PRO A 811 -6.26 -10.30 -39.29
N LEU A 812 -5.72 -9.65 -40.33
CA LEU A 812 -5.98 -9.81 -41.79
C LEU A 812 -5.90 -8.47 -42.56
N GLN A 813 -5.23 -8.55 -43.71
CA GLN A 813 -4.69 -7.49 -44.55
C GLN A 813 -5.75 -6.70 -45.35
N ALA A 814 -5.47 -5.41 -45.59
CA ALA A 814 -5.57 -4.81 -46.93
C ALA A 814 -4.64 -3.57 -47.03
N THR A 815 -3.69 -3.65 -47.96
CA THR A 815 -2.64 -2.65 -48.26
C THR A 815 -3.16 -1.48 -49.11
N PHE A 816 -2.81 -0.22 -48.81
CA PHE A 816 -2.66 0.86 -49.80
C PHE A 816 -1.64 1.94 -49.35
N PRO A 817 -0.98 2.66 -50.29
CA PRO A 817 0.37 3.22 -50.09
C PRO A 817 0.41 4.65 -49.57
N SER A 818 1.45 4.94 -48.79
CA SER A 818 1.85 6.27 -48.34
C SER A 818 2.43 7.09 -49.50
N SER A 819 1.91 8.31 -49.72
CA SER A 819 2.59 9.31 -50.55
C SER A 819 3.20 10.40 -49.68
N LYS A 820 4.54 10.50 -49.75
CA LYS A 820 5.33 11.59 -49.19
C LYS A 820 5.02 12.88 -49.96
N LYS A 821 4.85 14.02 -49.27
CA LYS A 821 5.10 15.33 -49.87
C LYS A 821 5.99 16.20 -48.99
N LYS A 822 6.99 16.75 -49.70
CA LYS A 822 8.08 17.65 -49.32
C LYS A 822 7.57 18.98 -48.78
N LYS A 823 8.36 19.52 -47.85
CA LYS A 823 8.41 20.92 -47.43
C LYS A 823 9.25 21.73 -48.43
N VAL A 824 8.72 22.84 -48.93
CA VAL A 824 9.40 24.00 -49.57
C VAL A 824 8.47 25.18 -49.22
N GLY A 825 8.85 26.16 -48.39
CA GLY A 825 9.61 27.37 -48.76
C GLY A 825 8.71 28.33 -49.57
N ALA A 826 8.56 29.64 -49.35
CA ALA A 826 9.05 30.67 -48.44
C ALA A 826 8.10 31.89 -48.63
N ASP A 827 8.24 32.94 -47.81
CA ASP A 827 7.90 34.37 -48.03
C ASP A 827 6.50 34.74 -48.58
N SER A 828 5.70 35.61 -47.95
CA SER A 828 5.93 37.05 -47.80
C SER A 828 4.64 37.71 -47.25
N ALA A 829 4.79 38.91 -46.71
CA ALA A 829 3.83 39.79 -46.05
C ALA A 829 2.49 40.02 -46.79
N GLN A 830 1.43 40.33 -46.02
CA GLN A 830 0.70 41.61 -46.13
C GLN A 830 -0.37 41.81 -45.04
N ASP A 831 -0.39 43.06 -44.58
CA ASP A 831 -1.31 43.80 -43.73
C ASP A 831 -2.79 43.36 -43.74
N SER A 832 -3.40 43.36 -42.56
CA SER A 832 -4.65 44.11 -42.36
C SER A 832 -4.86 44.40 -40.88
N ASP A 833 -4.78 45.68 -40.56
CA ASP A 833 -5.27 46.28 -39.33
C ASP A 833 -6.71 45.87 -39.05
N SER A 834 -6.96 45.31 -37.87
CA SER A 834 -8.25 45.44 -37.21
C SER A 834 -8.00 45.74 -35.75
N GLU A 835 -8.27 47.00 -35.40
CA GLU A 835 -8.41 47.48 -34.03
C GLU A 835 -9.48 46.64 -33.34
N SER A 836 -9.07 45.67 -32.51
CA SER A 836 -9.95 45.07 -31.52
C SER A 836 -9.70 45.76 -30.18
N GLU A 837 -10.72 46.51 -29.78
CA GLU A 837 -10.97 47.14 -28.50
C GLU A 837 -10.21 46.49 -27.33
N GLY A 838 -9.46 47.33 -26.61
CA GLY A 838 -8.78 46.94 -25.38
C GLY A 838 -9.77 46.35 -24.39
N GLN A 839 -9.71 45.03 -24.21
CA GLN A 839 -10.18 44.41 -22.97
C GLN A 839 -9.33 44.99 -21.85
N SER A 840 -9.94 45.94 -21.14
CA SER A 840 -9.54 46.39 -19.82
C SER A 840 -9.01 45.20 -19.04
N ILE A 841 -7.70 45.21 -18.76
CA ILE A 841 -7.11 44.35 -17.73
C ILE A 841 -7.87 44.69 -16.45
N VAL A 842 -8.87 43.86 -16.12
CA VAL A 842 -9.53 43.90 -14.82
C VAL A 842 -8.39 43.77 -13.82
N ASP A 843 -8.32 44.76 -12.92
CA ASP A 843 -7.33 44.77 -11.85
C ASP A 843 -7.30 43.38 -11.18
N ARG A 844 -6.12 42.75 -11.24
CA ARG A 844 -5.92 41.34 -10.86
C ARG A 844 -6.41 41.07 -9.44
N GLU A 845 -6.17 42.03 -8.54
CA GLU A 845 -6.60 41.95 -7.14
C GLU A 845 -8.13 42.07 -7.02
N SER A 846 -8.73 43.02 -7.76
CA SER A 846 -10.18 43.18 -7.85
C SER A 846 -10.90 41.95 -8.43
N ALA A 847 -10.34 41.32 -9.47
CA ALA A 847 -10.87 40.08 -10.01
C ALA A 847 -10.82 38.98 -8.94
N ILE A 848 -9.67 38.74 -8.30
CA ILE A 848 -9.56 37.71 -7.25
C ILE A 848 -10.54 37.99 -6.10
N HIS A 849 -10.72 39.25 -5.72
CA HIS A 849 -11.73 39.63 -4.72
C HIS A 849 -13.15 39.32 -5.19
N GLU A 850 -13.50 39.67 -6.42
CA GLU A 850 -14.81 39.39 -7.04
C GLU A 850 -15.10 37.88 -7.15
N PHE A 851 -14.09 37.05 -7.42
CA PHE A 851 -14.21 35.58 -7.36
C PHE A 851 -14.68 35.13 -5.99
N TYR A 852 -14.04 35.64 -4.95
CA TYR A 852 -14.34 35.28 -3.58
C TYR A 852 -15.70 35.80 -3.14
N GLU A 853 -16.07 37.04 -3.50
CA GLU A 853 -17.39 37.64 -3.24
C GLU A 853 -18.53 36.90 -3.96
N LYS A 854 -18.43 36.65 -5.28
CA LYS A 854 -19.45 35.86 -6.03
C LYS A 854 -19.57 34.44 -5.48
N ARG A 855 -18.47 33.88 -4.98
CA ARG A 855 -18.47 32.56 -4.36
C ARG A 855 -19.01 32.58 -2.92
N LEU A 856 -18.85 33.69 -2.20
CA LEU A 856 -19.50 33.99 -0.92
C LEU A 856 -21.02 34.07 -1.11
N GLU A 857 -21.49 34.82 -2.11
CA GLU A 857 -22.91 34.92 -2.50
C GLU A 857 -23.51 33.54 -2.84
N MET A 858 -22.80 32.71 -3.63
CA MET A 858 -23.22 31.34 -3.91
C MET A 858 -23.24 30.42 -2.68
N SER A 859 -22.42 30.70 -1.66
CA SER A 859 -22.37 29.94 -0.41
C SER A 859 -23.38 30.41 0.64
N LEU A 860 -23.82 31.66 0.55
CA LEU A 860 -24.68 32.37 1.50
C LEU A 860 -26.15 32.45 1.10
N GLY A 861 -26.58 31.80 0.00
CA GLY A 861 -27.98 31.79 -0.45
C GLY A 861 -28.95 31.56 0.71
N GLU A 862 -29.60 32.67 1.11
CA GLU A 862 -30.50 32.91 2.24
C GLU A 862 -30.68 31.75 3.21
N ALA A 863 -29.88 31.77 4.28
CA ALA A 863 -30.10 30.97 5.48
C ALA A 863 -30.62 31.85 6.62
N GLU A 864 -31.84 32.39 6.48
CA GLU A 864 -32.63 32.74 7.66
C GLU A 864 -33.09 31.42 8.32
N GLY A 865 -32.35 31.01 9.33
CA GLY A 865 -32.69 29.87 10.17
C GLY A 865 -31.44 29.14 10.62
N ASP A 866 -31.25 29.09 11.95
CA ASP A 866 -30.23 28.35 12.70
C ASP A 866 -29.69 27.11 11.95
N GLN A 867 -28.67 27.34 11.10
CA GLN A 867 -27.95 26.29 10.39
C GLN A 867 -26.81 25.82 11.28
N PHE A 868 -27.11 24.79 12.07
CA PHE A 868 -26.16 24.07 12.89
C PHE A 868 -25.03 23.48 12.03
N THR A 869 -23.79 23.86 12.36
CA THR A 869 -22.55 23.33 11.79
C THR A 869 -22.06 22.17 12.68
N TRP A 870 -21.84 20.99 12.11
CA TRP A 870 -21.20 19.88 12.84
C TRP A 870 -19.70 20.18 12.98
N GLN A 871 -19.26 20.64 14.14
CA GLN A 871 -17.86 20.56 14.58
C GLN A 871 -17.66 19.21 15.27
N LEU A 872 -16.66 18.44 14.86
CA LEU A 872 -16.17 17.30 15.66
C LEU A 872 -15.59 17.88 16.96
N ARG A 873 -16.39 17.84 18.02
CA ARG A 873 -16.02 18.35 19.34
C ARG A 873 -15.25 17.26 20.08
N GLY A 874 -13.99 17.53 20.42
CA GLY A 874 -13.46 17.02 21.68
C GLY A 874 -14.33 17.57 22.83
N ARG A 875 -14.51 16.80 23.90
CA ARG A 875 -15.44 17.10 25.01
C ARG A 875 -15.34 18.54 25.53
N SER A 876 -16.42 18.97 26.22
CA SER A 876 -16.79 20.31 26.68
C SER A 876 -15.82 21.10 27.60
N GLY A 877 -14.50 20.94 27.47
CA GLY A 877 -13.48 21.65 28.26
C GLY A 877 -12.59 22.64 27.50
N THR A 878 -12.60 22.64 26.16
CA THR A 878 -11.59 23.34 25.33
C THR A 878 -12.14 24.51 24.52
N ILE A 879 -13.12 25.25 25.07
CA ILE A 879 -13.69 26.42 24.39
C ILE A 879 -12.72 27.62 24.34
N THR A 880 -11.60 27.63 25.07
CA THR A 880 -10.83 28.88 25.22
C THR A 880 -9.41 28.96 24.66
N ASN A 881 -8.65 27.93 24.27
CA ASN A 881 -7.24 28.15 23.79
C ASN A 881 -6.53 26.94 23.15
N THR A 882 -7.18 26.08 22.34
CA THR A 882 -6.46 24.97 21.69
C THR A 882 -6.95 24.73 20.27
N GLY A 883 -6.05 24.88 19.30
CA GLY A 883 -6.33 24.77 17.87
C GLY A 883 -6.89 23.40 17.44
N LEU A 884 -7.73 23.42 16.41
CA LEU A 884 -8.20 22.21 15.71
C LEU A 884 -7.28 21.88 14.54
N ALA A 885 -6.85 20.63 14.40
CA ALA A 885 -6.30 20.13 13.13
C ALA A 885 -7.37 19.32 12.37
N TYR A 886 -7.43 19.56 11.07
CA TYR A 886 -8.38 18.92 10.15
C TYR A 886 -7.63 17.94 9.23
N ASP A 887 -8.05 16.68 9.25
CA ASP A 887 -7.60 15.66 8.31
C ASP A 887 -8.46 15.70 7.03
N LEU A 888 -7.91 16.24 5.93
CA LEU A 888 -8.58 16.24 4.63
C LEU A 888 -7.79 15.41 3.61
N ALA A 889 -8.10 14.12 3.51
CA ALA A 889 -7.45 13.23 2.56
C ALA A 889 -8.43 12.75 1.45
N VAL A 890 -8.08 13.02 0.19
CA VAL A 890 -8.91 12.73 -0.99
C VAL A 890 -8.07 12.02 -2.05
N LYS A 891 -8.43 10.78 -2.44
CA LYS A 891 -7.87 10.05 -3.58
C LYS A 891 -8.99 9.35 -4.37
N LEU A 892 -9.38 9.84 -5.56
CA LEU A 892 -10.47 9.21 -6.35
C LEU A 892 -10.13 8.79 -7.79
N CYS A 893 -9.05 9.24 -8.44
CA CYS A 893 -9.03 9.17 -9.91
C CYS A 893 -8.41 7.89 -10.55
N LYS A 894 -7.25 7.39 -10.09
CA LYS A 894 -6.49 6.37 -10.86
C LYS A 894 -7.03 4.93 -10.76
N PHE A 895 -7.59 4.53 -9.62
CA PHE A 895 -8.12 3.18 -9.42
C PHE A 895 -9.42 2.94 -10.19
N TRP A 896 -10.27 3.97 -10.28
CA TRP A 896 -11.55 3.90 -10.98
C TRP A 896 -11.37 3.79 -12.49
N CYS A 897 -10.49 4.57 -13.12
CA CYS A 897 -10.26 4.48 -14.58
C CYS A 897 -9.78 3.08 -15.03
N ARG A 898 -8.90 2.42 -14.27
CA ARG A 898 -8.41 1.07 -14.64
C ARG A 898 -9.49 -0.01 -14.45
N LYS A 899 -10.30 0.10 -13.40
CA LYS A 899 -11.32 -0.90 -13.07
C LYS A 899 -12.57 -0.76 -13.95
N LEU A 900 -12.95 0.47 -14.31
CA LEU A 900 -14.04 0.73 -15.25
C LEU A 900 -13.70 0.20 -16.65
N ASN A 901 -12.48 0.44 -17.14
CA ASN A 901 -12.02 -0.09 -18.44
C ASN A 901 -11.99 -1.62 -18.49
N HIS A 902 -11.60 -2.28 -17.38
CA HIS A 902 -11.62 -3.75 -17.30
C HIS A 902 -13.04 -4.33 -17.25
N MET A 903 -13.99 -3.65 -16.59
CA MET A 903 -15.39 -4.10 -16.52
C MET A 903 -16.15 -3.83 -17.82
N LEU A 904 -15.87 -2.71 -18.50
CA LEU A 904 -16.42 -2.40 -19.82
C LEU A 904 -15.96 -3.41 -20.88
N GLY A 905 -14.69 -3.86 -20.81
CA GLY A 905 -14.20 -4.96 -21.66
C GLY A 905 -14.99 -6.25 -21.47
N LYS A 906 -15.31 -6.63 -20.23
CA LYS A 906 -16.11 -7.82 -19.92
C LYS A 906 -17.58 -7.71 -20.32
N TRP A 907 -18.16 -6.51 -20.27
CA TRP A 907 -19.54 -6.29 -20.72
C TRP A 907 -19.69 -6.44 -22.23
N ILE A 908 -18.67 -6.04 -23.00
CA ILE A 908 -18.62 -6.24 -24.45
C ILE A 908 -18.41 -7.73 -24.79
N GLU A 909 -17.61 -8.45 -24.02
CA GLU A 909 -17.36 -9.89 -24.21
C GLU A 909 -18.60 -10.79 -23.96
N HIS A 910 -19.60 -10.33 -23.21
CA HIS A 910 -20.75 -11.15 -22.81
C HIS A 910 -22.04 -10.95 -23.63
N GLY A 911 -22.01 -10.17 -24.72
CA GLY A 911 -23.06 -10.23 -25.76
C GLY A 911 -24.49 -9.85 -25.34
N LEU A 912 -24.68 -9.04 -24.29
CA LEU A 912 -26.00 -8.55 -23.89
C LEU A 912 -26.36 -7.26 -24.63
N ALA A 913 -26.82 -7.39 -25.88
CA ALA A 913 -27.51 -6.33 -26.60
C ALA A 913 -28.56 -6.95 -27.54
N ASP A 914 -29.80 -7.13 -27.04
CA ASP A 914 -30.93 -7.61 -27.85
C ASP A 914 -31.59 -6.49 -28.66
N GLY A 915 -32.00 -6.85 -29.88
CA GLY A 915 -32.34 -5.96 -30.99
C GLY A 915 -33.75 -5.38 -31.01
N PHE A 916 -34.10 -4.53 -30.04
CA PHE A 916 -35.40 -3.82 -30.06
C PHE A 916 -35.31 -2.32 -30.44
N VAL A 917 -34.11 -1.75 -30.59
CA VAL A 917 -33.91 -0.28 -30.67
C VAL A 917 -33.94 0.28 -32.12
N LEU A 918 -34.05 -0.55 -33.15
CA LEU A 918 -33.98 -0.07 -34.55
C LEU A 918 -35.29 0.52 -35.10
N ARG A 919 -36.41 0.50 -34.36
CA ARG A 919 -37.66 1.16 -34.80
C ARG A 919 -37.83 2.59 -34.27
N GLU A 920 -37.39 2.91 -33.06
CA GLU A 920 -37.53 4.26 -32.49
C GLU A 920 -36.51 5.26 -33.05
N ALA A 921 -35.35 4.79 -33.52
CA ALA A 921 -34.34 5.66 -34.13
C ALA A 921 -34.78 6.24 -35.49
N ALA A 922 -35.79 5.68 -36.14
CA ALA A 922 -36.29 6.15 -37.43
C ALA A 922 -37.24 7.36 -37.30
N GLU A 923 -37.88 7.57 -36.16
CA GLU A 923 -38.80 8.71 -35.94
C GLU A 923 -38.07 9.97 -35.46
N ILE A 924 -36.94 9.83 -34.77
CA ILE A 924 -36.13 10.97 -34.29
C ILE A 924 -35.38 11.69 -35.43
N ILE A 925 -35.21 11.04 -36.59
CA ILE A 925 -34.54 11.63 -37.77
C ILE A 925 -35.46 12.61 -38.54
N ALA A 926 -36.74 12.73 -38.18
CA ALA A 926 -37.67 13.67 -38.81
C ALA A 926 -37.63 15.11 -38.26
N THR A 927 -36.94 15.37 -37.14
CA THR A 927 -36.90 16.72 -36.53
C THR A 927 -35.54 17.37 -36.75
N GLY A 928 -35.45 18.13 -37.84
CA GLY A 928 -34.22 18.62 -38.44
C GLY A 928 -33.29 19.45 -37.54
N HIS A 929 -31.99 19.11 -37.63
CA HIS A 929 -30.89 20.01 -37.29
C HIS A 929 -29.81 19.95 -38.38
N VAL A 930 -29.38 21.14 -38.82
CA VAL A 930 -28.72 21.44 -40.12
C VAL A 930 -27.22 21.07 -40.18
N GLY A 931 -26.69 20.30 -39.22
CA GLY A 931 -25.27 19.89 -39.22
C GLY A 931 -24.93 18.61 -39.99
N ALA A 932 -25.92 17.81 -40.39
CA ALA A 932 -25.71 16.42 -40.84
C ALA A 932 -25.50 16.23 -42.36
N ALA A 933 -25.60 17.28 -43.18
CA ALA A 933 -25.57 17.16 -44.64
C ALA A 933 -24.19 16.78 -45.21
N LYS A 934 -23.09 17.05 -44.49
CA LYS A 934 -21.72 16.77 -44.98
C LYS A 934 -21.28 15.31 -44.77
N ARG A 935 -21.90 14.57 -43.85
CA ARG A 935 -21.55 13.16 -43.54
C ARG A 935 -22.42 12.13 -44.27
N VAL A 936 -23.63 12.49 -44.69
CA VAL A 936 -24.50 11.61 -45.50
C VAL A 936 -23.97 11.45 -46.94
N ALA A 937 -23.23 12.42 -47.47
CA ALA A 937 -22.57 12.32 -48.77
C ALA A 937 -21.37 11.34 -48.80
N GLN A 938 -20.71 11.12 -47.65
CA GLN A 938 -19.58 10.19 -47.55
C GLN A 938 -20.02 8.73 -47.39
N ILE A 939 -21.21 8.48 -46.82
CA ILE A 939 -21.73 7.12 -46.61
C ILE A 939 -22.36 6.54 -47.90
N ARG A 940 -22.87 7.38 -48.82
CA ARG A 940 -23.40 6.94 -50.12
C ARG A 940 -22.34 6.50 -51.14
N ALA A 941 -21.05 6.72 -50.87
CA ALA A 941 -19.98 6.44 -51.83
C ALA A 941 -19.34 5.03 -51.72
N VAL A 942 -19.76 4.19 -50.75
CA VAL A 942 -19.04 2.95 -50.39
C VAL A 942 -19.83 1.65 -50.67
N VAL A 943 -20.97 1.70 -51.37
CA VAL A 943 -21.71 0.45 -51.71
C VAL A 943 -22.04 0.36 -53.19
N PRO A 944 -21.37 -0.54 -53.93
CA PRO A 944 -21.99 -1.18 -55.07
C PRO A 944 -22.06 -2.70 -54.93
N LYS A 945 -23.31 -3.18 -55.01
CA LYS A 945 -23.79 -4.47 -55.55
C LYS A 945 -23.52 -5.76 -54.75
N LEU A 946 -24.62 -6.41 -54.36
CA LEU A 946 -25.06 -7.69 -54.95
C LEU A 946 -26.56 -7.90 -54.68
N VAL A 947 -27.15 -8.72 -55.55
CA VAL A 947 -28.56 -8.74 -56.04
C VAL A 947 -29.34 -9.88 -55.31
N PRO A 948 -30.57 -10.29 -55.67
CA PRO A 948 -31.72 -10.43 -54.77
C PRO A 948 -32.19 -11.89 -54.62
N VAL A 949 -33.46 -12.07 -54.16
CA VAL A 949 -34.38 -13.23 -54.33
C VAL A 949 -34.57 -14.06 -53.03
N PRO A 950 -35.78 -14.53 -52.67
CA PRO A 950 -37.10 -13.89 -52.66
C PRO A 950 -37.92 -14.23 -51.39
N VAL A 951 -39.13 -13.66 -51.37
CA VAL A 951 -40.26 -13.89 -50.44
C VAL A 951 -40.70 -15.36 -50.36
N GLY A 952 -41.08 -15.84 -49.16
CA GLY A 952 -41.98 -16.98 -49.02
C GLY A 952 -41.98 -17.69 -47.65
N LEU A 953 -43.12 -17.54 -46.95
CA LEU A 953 -43.60 -18.16 -45.69
C LEU A 953 -43.14 -17.55 -44.36
#